data_AF-R6DQ35-F1
#
_entry.id   AF-R6DQ35-F1
#
_cell.length_a   1.000
_cell.length_b   1.000
_cell.length_c   1.000
_cell.angle_alpha   90.00
_cell.angle_beta   90.00
_cell.angle_gamma   90.00
#
_symmetry.space_group_name_H-M   'P 1'
#
loop_
_entity.id
_entity.type
_entity.pdbx_description
1 polymer ?
#
loop_
_entity_poly.entity_id
_entity_poly.type
_entity_poly.pdbx_seq_one_letter_code
_entity_poly.pdbx_strand_id
1 'polypeptide(L)'
;MNKKQKEVELAKLSDEERELKRLKVIYNKAANDISEKLVLSNGRINLLLAHYDELDDVQKSMLQSQIYQRNFQNSLKKQIDGFLKDLESKQYDSIDSYLKDCYETGFIGTMYDLHGQGIPLIMPIDQKKIAAAIKLDPKISKNLYTKLGEDVNFLKKRIANNISRGIATASEYKVIARNIAADSNVGFNRAMRIARTEGHGVQVQAAVDVQHEAKAKGADIVKQWDAALDGRTRESHRQVDGEIRELDEKFSNNMMYPSDPAGGAAEVVNCRCALLQRAKWALDDDELETLKDRAKYFKLDKTENFEDFKKKYLKAAENVASQATEKSSKTVDKTDKKVYKEGEKLDISNFSPAFTSKSEAKNTQKLIDYVNNLEGANPAVMKLYNSIGKLEKYEKMGIDFKISHASSHAVSTTGFYSGKITEVKLTIPKLSGENLAGQVNTTLHENMHLIDLMLKENPDSFKGKWFSAANTKLVEAFNKTDQSIGDGIKTIFAAHDKEHAAITERLRDVYTKEHEKLVEKYLPNGVWGAGANYKEYQKQQKKLQKKILDEQRDYESRNIMGGGIGNLQDIYDAISGGQFRDNGTVKYGHGSKYYSKSENKILETIANYGSLSVTRPDLVEELRKDKPELVAALDELIEEMGKKVDGIE
;
A
#
# COMPACT_ATOMS: atom_id res chain seq x y z
N MET A 1 -31.91 -8.31 11.79
CA MET A 1 -30.56 -8.40 12.38
C MET A 1 -30.56 -9.12 13.72
N ASN A 2 -29.64 -10.06 13.91
CA ASN A 2 -29.31 -10.67 15.21
C ASN A 2 -28.49 -9.70 16.10
N LYS A 3 -28.17 -10.10 17.34
CA LYS A 3 -27.40 -9.26 18.29
C LYS A 3 -26.04 -8.83 17.74
N LYS A 4 -25.28 -9.76 17.15
CA LYS A 4 -23.93 -9.50 16.62
C LYS A 4 -23.96 -8.57 15.41
N GLN A 5 -24.94 -8.73 14.53
CA GLN A 5 -25.16 -7.83 13.40
C GLN A 5 -25.44 -6.41 13.87
N LYS A 6 -26.24 -6.24 14.92
CA LYS A 6 -26.47 -4.91 15.52
C LYS A 6 -25.18 -4.32 16.10
N GLU A 7 -24.35 -5.11 16.75
CA GLU A 7 -23.04 -4.66 17.28
C GLU A 7 -22.11 -4.20 16.15
N VAL A 8 -22.07 -4.93 15.04
CA VAL A 8 -21.30 -4.56 13.85
C VAL A 8 -21.80 -3.26 13.22
N GLU A 9 -23.12 -3.10 13.04
CA GLU A 9 -23.67 -1.85 12.50
C GLU A 9 -23.46 -0.65 13.44
N LEU A 10 -23.51 -0.85 14.76
CA LEU A 10 -23.17 0.20 15.73
C LEU A 10 -21.70 0.61 15.64
N ALA A 11 -20.79 -0.34 15.44
CA ALA A 11 -19.37 -0.04 15.25
C ALA A 11 -19.15 0.79 13.97
N LYS A 12 -19.78 0.41 12.86
CA LYS A 12 -19.75 1.17 11.59
C LYS A 12 -20.25 2.61 11.77
N LEU A 13 -21.36 2.81 12.51
CA LEU A 13 -21.91 4.14 12.80
C LEU A 13 -20.98 4.98 13.68
N SER A 14 -20.33 4.37 14.68
CA SER A 14 -19.36 5.06 15.54
C SER A 14 -18.12 5.52 14.76
N ASP A 15 -17.65 4.70 13.81
CA ASP A 15 -16.53 5.04 12.92
C ASP A 15 -16.90 6.19 11.98
N GLU A 16 -18.10 6.15 11.40
CA GLU A 16 -18.63 7.28 10.61
C GLU A 16 -18.68 8.57 11.44
N GLU A 17 -19.25 8.53 12.66
CA GLU A 17 -19.38 9.72 13.50
C GLU A 17 -18.03 10.35 13.83
N ARG A 18 -17.01 9.52 14.09
CA ARG A 18 -15.63 9.96 14.35
C ARG A 18 -15.05 10.69 13.15
N GLU A 19 -15.21 10.16 11.95
CA GLU A 19 -14.70 10.80 10.73
C GLU A 19 -15.44 12.10 10.41
N LEU A 20 -16.76 12.12 10.57
CA LEU A 20 -17.54 13.35 10.36
C LEU A 20 -17.14 14.47 11.32
N LYS A 21 -16.83 14.14 12.58
CA LYS A 21 -16.26 15.08 13.55
C LYS A 21 -14.89 15.59 13.08
N ARG A 22 -14.03 14.70 12.58
CA ARG A 22 -12.69 15.04 12.08
C ARG A 22 -12.75 15.97 10.87
N LEU A 23 -13.57 15.66 9.86
CA LEU A 23 -13.81 16.51 8.69
C LEU A 23 -14.33 17.89 9.11
N LYS A 24 -15.27 17.94 10.06
CA LYS A 24 -15.80 19.22 10.57
C LYS A 24 -14.72 20.09 11.21
N VAL A 25 -13.82 19.49 11.99
CA VAL A 25 -12.67 20.20 12.60
C VAL A 25 -11.72 20.73 11.52
N ILE A 26 -11.40 19.92 10.51
CA ILE A 26 -10.52 20.30 9.39
C ILE A 26 -11.09 21.52 8.64
N TYR A 27 -12.37 21.48 8.27
CA TYR A 27 -13.04 22.58 7.56
C TYR A 27 -13.18 23.85 8.41
N ASN A 28 -13.51 23.72 9.70
CA ASN A 28 -13.60 24.86 10.61
C ASN A 28 -12.23 25.51 10.82
N LYS A 29 -11.16 24.72 10.96
CA LYS A 29 -9.81 25.23 11.10
C LYS A 29 -9.39 26.05 9.87
N ALA A 30 -9.60 25.51 8.67
CA ALA A 30 -9.30 26.25 7.43
C ALA A 30 -10.09 27.56 7.33
N ALA A 31 -11.38 27.56 7.71
CA ALA A 31 -12.20 28.78 7.74
C ALA A 31 -11.67 29.82 8.75
N ASN A 32 -11.22 29.37 9.93
CA ASN A 32 -10.65 30.22 10.96
C ASN A 32 -9.29 30.79 10.54
N ASP A 33 -8.39 29.97 9.99
CA ASP A 33 -7.06 30.39 9.53
C ASP A 33 -7.18 31.48 8.44
N ILE A 34 -8.13 31.31 7.51
CA ILE A 34 -8.44 32.32 6.48
C ILE A 34 -9.00 33.60 7.14
N SER A 35 -9.89 33.46 8.12
CA SER A 35 -10.51 34.59 8.83
C SER A 35 -9.49 35.39 9.65
N GLU A 36 -8.61 34.74 10.40
CA GLU A 36 -7.53 35.38 11.17
C GLU A 36 -6.57 36.11 10.25
N LYS A 37 -6.22 35.52 9.10
CA LYS A 37 -5.35 36.17 8.13
C LYS A 37 -5.97 37.42 7.53
N LEU A 38 -7.28 37.43 7.30
CA LEU A 38 -8.03 38.61 6.86
C LEU A 38 -8.01 39.71 7.95
N VAL A 39 -8.16 39.34 9.22
CA VAL A 39 -8.11 40.28 10.36
C VAL A 39 -6.71 40.89 10.54
N LEU A 40 -5.65 40.07 10.52
CA LEU A 40 -4.26 40.55 10.62
C LEU A 40 -3.91 41.50 9.47
N SER A 41 -4.36 41.14 8.28
CA SER A 41 -4.22 41.94 7.08
C SER A 41 -4.95 43.30 7.20
N ASN A 42 -6.15 43.33 7.78
CA ASN A 42 -6.89 44.55 8.10
C ASN A 42 -6.16 45.41 9.14
N GLY A 43 -5.61 44.81 10.20
CA GLY A 43 -4.83 45.53 11.22
C GLY A 43 -3.58 46.20 10.65
N ARG A 44 -2.89 45.52 9.72
CA ARG A 44 -1.73 46.07 9.01
C ARG A 44 -2.10 47.23 8.09
N ILE A 45 -3.26 47.16 7.43
CA ILE A 45 -3.81 48.25 6.63
C ILE A 45 -4.16 49.46 7.51
N ASN A 46 -4.82 49.25 8.64
CA ASN A 46 -5.17 50.33 9.58
C ASN A 46 -3.93 51.02 10.16
N LEU A 47 -2.86 50.28 10.48
CA LEU A 47 -1.59 50.84 10.93
C LEU A 47 -0.88 51.66 9.85
N LEU A 48 -0.94 51.22 8.59
CA LEU A 48 -0.40 51.98 7.46
C LEU A 48 -1.22 53.23 7.16
N LEU A 49 -2.54 53.20 7.40
CA LEU A 49 -3.42 54.36 7.28
C LEU A 49 -3.27 55.34 8.46
N ALA A 50 -2.77 54.91 9.62
CA ALA A 50 -2.55 55.78 10.78
C ALA A 50 -1.46 56.83 10.56
N HIS A 51 -0.50 56.57 9.66
CA HIS A 51 0.53 57.53 9.23
C HIS A 51 0.25 58.13 7.86
N TYR A 52 -0.98 57.95 7.35
CA TYR A 52 -1.37 58.43 6.02
C TYR A 52 -1.27 59.95 5.91
N ASP A 53 -1.64 60.67 6.98
CA ASP A 53 -1.67 62.14 6.97
C ASP A 53 -0.27 62.77 6.86
N GLU A 54 0.77 62.02 7.23
CA GLU A 54 2.18 62.44 7.20
C GLU A 54 2.82 62.38 5.79
N LEU A 55 2.12 61.83 4.79
CA LEU A 55 2.62 61.65 3.42
C LEU A 55 2.25 62.83 2.49
N ASP A 56 3.03 63.08 1.44
CA ASP A 56 2.70 64.09 0.42
C ASP A 56 1.59 63.61 -0.54
N ASP A 57 0.95 64.52 -1.28
CA ASP A 57 -0.22 64.21 -2.12
C ASP A 57 0.08 63.23 -3.28
N VAL A 58 1.32 63.18 -3.76
CA VAL A 58 1.77 62.25 -4.81
C VAL A 58 2.01 60.86 -4.21
N GLN A 59 2.62 60.80 -3.02
CA GLN A 59 2.85 59.59 -2.24
C GLN A 59 1.54 59.00 -1.74
N LYS A 60 0.61 59.82 -1.25
CA LYS A 60 -0.76 59.44 -0.87
C LYS A 60 -1.47 58.78 -2.05
N SER A 61 -1.48 59.44 -3.22
CA SER A 61 -2.11 58.93 -4.44
C SER A 61 -1.48 57.62 -4.97
N MET A 62 -0.14 57.50 -4.94
CA MET A 62 0.58 56.28 -5.34
C MET A 62 0.41 55.12 -4.34
N LEU A 63 0.43 55.40 -3.04
CA LEU A 63 0.31 54.41 -1.97
C LEU A 63 -1.12 53.85 -1.88
N GLN A 64 -2.12 54.69 -2.15
CA GLN A 64 -3.54 54.39 -1.97
C GLN A 64 -4.15 53.57 -3.14
N SER A 65 -3.61 53.67 -4.36
CA SER A 65 -4.38 53.26 -5.56
C SER A 65 -4.03 51.90 -6.18
N GLN A 66 -2.76 51.51 -6.39
CA GLN A 66 -2.48 50.37 -7.30
C GLN A 66 -1.45 49.33 -6.85
N ILE A 67 -0.36 49.71 -6.17
CA ILE A 67 0.69 48.76 -5.77
C ILE A 67 0.28 47.97 -4.53
N TYR A 68 -0.34 48.64 -3.53
CA TYR A 68 -0.73 48.00 -2.29
C TYR A 68 -1.93 47.07 -2.50
N GLN A 69 -3.00 47.51 -3.19
CA GLN A 69 -4.17 46.64 -3.46
C GLN A 69 -3.79 45.40 -4.28
N ARG A 70 -3.03 45.53 -5.36
CA ARG A 70 -2.70 44.39 -6.24
C ARG A 70 -1.71 43.43 -5.59
N ASN A 71 -0.64 43.91 -4.96
CA ASN A 71 0.35 43.02 -4.33
C ASN A 71 -0.21 42.38 -3.06
N PHE A 72 -1.03 43.09 -2.29
CA PHE A 72 -1.75 42.54 -1.15
C PHE A 72 -2.80 41.51 -1.58
N GLN A 73 -3.64 41.79 -2.58
CA GLN A 73 -4.61 40.82 -3.12
C GLN A 73 -3.89 39.59 -3.66
N ASN A 74 -2.75 39.74 -4.33
CA ASN A 74 -1.94 38.63 -4.82
C ASN A 74 -1.30 37.82 -3.67
N SER A 75 -0.82 38.48 -2.62
CA SER A 75 -0.24 37.83 -1.44
C SER A 75 -1.31 37.08 -0.64
N LEU A 76 -2.48 37.68 -0.45
CA LEU A 76 -3.63 37.08 0.20
C LEU A 76 -4.13 35.87 -0.61
N LYS A 77 -4.25 36.02 -1.93
CA LYS A 77 -4.61 34.92 -2.85
C LYS A 77 -3.63 33.75 -2.75
N LYS A 78 -2.32 34.00 -2.73
CA LYS A 78 -1.30 32.94 -2.56
C LYS A 78 -1.42 32.22 -1.21
N GLN A 79 -1.70 32.96 -0.13
CA GLN A 79 -1.85 32.37 1.21
C GLN A 79 -3.13 31.54 1.34
N ILE A 80 -4.23 32.04 0.78
CA ILE A 80 -5.50 31.29 0.70
C ILE A 80 -5.34 30.04 -0.16
N ASP A 81 -4.63 30.15 -1.29
CA ASP A 81 -4.30 29.00 -2.12
C ASP A 81 -3.50 27.95 -1.34
N GLY A 82 -2.59 28.37 -0.45
CA GLY A 82 -1.88 27.50 0.48
C GLY A 82 -2.81 26.81 1.48
N PHE A 83 -3.68 27.56 2.17
CA PHE A 83 -4.64 26.98 3.13
C PHE A 83 -5.64 26.03 2.47
N LEU A 84 -6.07 26.31 1.25
CA LEU A 84 -6.98 25.44 0.51
C LEU A 84 -6.27 24.18 -0.01
N LYS A 85 -4.99 24.27 -0.39
CA LYS A 85 -4.18 23.10 -0.72
C LYS A 85 -3.95 22.21 0.51
N ASP A 86 -3.71 22.82 1.67
CA ASP A 86 -3.59 22.10 2.94
C ASP A 86 -4.91 21.42 3.35
N LEU A 87 -6.04 22.11 3.16
CA LEU A 87 -7.38 21.57 3.37
C LEU A 87 -7.61 20.36 2.47
N GLU A 88 -7.28 20.50 1.18
CA GLU A 88 -7.41 19.45 0.17
C GLU A 88 -6.61 18.20 0.56
N SER A 89 -5.32 18.35 0.85
CA SER A 89 -4.45 17.24 1.26
C SER A 89 -5.00 16.55 2.52
N LYS A 90 -5.32 17.31 3.58
CA LYS A 90 -5.78 16.75 4.85
C LYS A 90 -7.13 16.05 4.72
N GLN A 91 -8.01 16.54 3.85
CA GLN A 91 -9.29 15.89 3.58
C GLN A 91 -9.09 14.56 2.84
N TYR A 92 -8.22 14.51 1.83
CA TYR A 92 -7.93 13.27 1.11
C TYR A 92 -7.32 12.22 2.04
N ASP A 93 -6.32 12.59 2.84
CA ASP A 93 -5.68 11.68 3.80
C ASP A 93 -6.69 11.14 4.83
N SER A 94 -7.61 11.99 5.29
CA SER A 94 -8.64 11.61 6.25
C SER A 94 -9.64 10.62 5.66
N ILE A 95 -10.11 10.88 4.44
CA ILE A 95 -11.07 10.01 3.74
C ILE A 95 -10.43 8.68 3.36
N ASP A 96 -9.19 8.67 2.82
CA ASP A 96 -8.51 7.44 2.43
C ASP A 96 -8.30 6.49 3.62
N SER A 97 -7.82 7.03 4.75
CA SER A 97 -7.71 6.29 6.01
C SER A 97 -9.07 5.76 6.48
N TYR A 98 -10.11 6.59 6.42
CA TYR A 98 -11.46 6.18 6.83
C TYR A 98 -12.05 5.06 5.95
N LEU A 99 -11.80 5.09 4.63
CA LEU A 99 -12.26 4.04 3.71
C LEU A 99 -11.55 2.71 3.97
N LYS A 100 -10.27 2.75 4.30
CA LYS A 100 -9.54 1.55 4.72
C LYS A 100 -10.13 0.96 6.00
N ASP A 101 -10.36 1.79 7.02
CA ASP A 101 -10.99 1.37 8.27
C ASP A 101 -12.40 0.79 8.00
N CYS A 102 -13.17 1.40 7.10
CA CYS A 102 -14.47 0.91 6.68
C CYS A 102 -14.41 -0.51 6.09
N TYR A 103 -13.42 -0.80 5.24
CA TYR A 103 -13.24 -2.14 4.69
C TYR A 103 -12.90 -3.15 5.80
N GLU A 104 -11.95 -2.80 6.67
CA GLU A 104 -11.51 -3.68 7.76
C GLU A 104 -12.65 -3.96 8.75
N THR A 105 -13.39 -2.93 9.19
CA THR A 105 -14.57 -3.07 10.04
C THR A 105 -15.68 -3.89 9.36
N GLY A 106 -15.92 -3.69 8.05
CA GLY A 106 -16.87 -4.49 7.27
C GLY A 106 -16.48 -5.96 7.19
N PHE A 107 -15.21 -6.25 6.89
CA PHE A 107 -14.66 -7.60 6.79
C PHE A 107 -14.73 -8.32 8.15
N ILE A 108 -14.18 -7.71 9.19
CA ILE A 108 -14.11 -8.29 10.54
C ILE A 108 -15.52 -8.47 11.10
N GLY A 109 -16.41 -7.50 10.89
CA GLY A 109 -17.80 -7.60 11.33
C GLY A 109 -18.55 -8.76 10.65
N THR A 110 -18.28 -8.99 9.36
CA THR A 110 -18.86 -10.12 8.62
C THR A 110 -18.33 -11.46 9.16
N MET A 111 -17.03 -11.56 9.42
CA MET A 111 -16.42 -12.73 10.04
C MET A 111 -16.95 -13.01 11.46
N TYR A 112 -17.12 -11.95 12.26
CA TYR A 112 -17.65 -12.02 13.62
C TYR A 112 -19.09 -12.57 13.65
N ASP A 113 -19.91 -12.17 12.68
CA ASP A 113 -21.27 -12.68 12.52
C ASP A 113 -21.28 -14.14 12.02
N LEU A 114 -20.47 -14.50 11.03
CA LEU A 114 -20.33 -15.90 10.56
C LEU A 114 -19.93 -16.84 11.71
N HIS A 115 -18.95 -16.45 12.53
CA HIS A 115 -18.57 -17.20 13.74
C HIS A 115 -19.74 -17.36 14.70
N GLY A 116 -20.56 -16.32 14.84
CA GLY A 116 -21.77 -16.38 15.67
C GLY A 116 -22.85 -17.31 15.17
N GLN A 117 -22.87 -17.61 13.88
CA GLN A 117 -23.80 -18.55 13.26
C GLN A 117 -23.24 -19.98 13.20
N GLY A 118 -22.11 -20.24 13.88
CA GLY A 118 -21.49 -21.57 13.96
C GLY A 118 -20.58 -21.90 12.77
N ILE A 119 -20.11 -20.90 12.01
CA ILE A 119 -19.15 -21.08 10.91
C ILE A 119 -17.74 -20.72 11.40
N PRO A 120 -16.90 -21.69 11.78
CA PRO A 120 -15.59 -21.43 12.39
C PRO A 120 -14.50 -21.16 11.34
N LEU A 121 -14.77 -20.31 10.35
CA LEU A 121 -13.80 -19.96 9.31
C LEU A 121 -12.97 -18.76 9.75
N ILE A 122 -11.65 -18.79 9.58
CA ILE A 122 -10.80 -17.62 9.71
C ILE A 122 -10.21 -17.31 8.34
N MET A 123 -10.35 -16.06 7.92
CA MET A 123 -9.94 -15.61 6.60
C MET A 123 -9.08 -14.36 6.75
N PRO A 124 -7.90 -14.32 6.12
CA PRO A 124 -7.07 -13.12 6.13
C PRO A 124 -7.71 -12.02 5.28
N ILE A 125 -7.48 -10.77 5.65
CA ILE A 125 -7.91 -9.63 4.84
C ILE A 125 -6.97 -9.50 3.63
N ASP A 126 -7.49 -9.73 2.43
CA ASP A 126 -6.72 -9.56 1.19
C ASP A 126 -6.53 -8.07 0.86
N GLN A 127 -5.29 -7.60 1.00
CA GLN A 127 -4.91 -6.21 0.71
C GLN A 127 -5.22 -5.79 -0.74
N LYS A 128 -5.25 -6.72 -1.70
CA LYS A 128 -5.66 -6.43 -3.08
C LYS A 128 -7.15 -6.14 -3.16
N LYS A 129 -7.97 -6.85 -2.38
CA LYS A 129 -9.42 -6.58 -2.28
C LYS A 129 -9.69 -5.27 -1.55
N ILE A 130 -8.91 -4.91 -0.52
CA ILE A 130 -8.99 -3.56 0.08
C ILE A 130 -8.70 -2.50 -0.98
N ALA A 131 -7.59 -2.63 -1.70
CA ALA A 131 -7.22 -1.68 -2.73
C ALA A 131 -8.27 -1.61 -3.87
N ALA A 132 -8.87 -2.74 -4.25
CA ALA A 132 -9.94 -2.80 -5.24
C ALA A 132 -11.25 -2.17 -4.72
N ALA A 133 -11.59 -2.39 -3.45
CA ALA A 133 -12.79 -1.86 -2.81
C ALA A 133 -12.70 -0.35 -2.56
N ILE A 134 -11.55 0.15 -2.11
CA ILE A 134 -11.29 1.59 -2.01
C ILE A 134 -11.28 2.24 -3.41
N LYS A 135 -10.82 1.50 -4.43
CA LYS A 135 -10.85 1.92 -5.84
C LYS A 135 -12.17 1.60 -6.56
N LEU A 136 -13.25 1.20 -5.86
CA LEU A 136 -14.46 0.69 -6.50
C LEU A 136 -15.01 1.63 -7.61
N ASP A 137 -14.77 1.16 -8.82
CA ASP A 137 -15.28 1.47 -10.16
C ASP A 137 -15.28 2.94 -10.68
N PRO A 138 -14.60 3.26 -11.81
CA PRO A 138 -14.42 4.60 -12.36
C PRO A 138 -15.67 5.33 -12.87
N LYS A 139 -16.89 4.80 -12.73
CA LYS A 139 -18.11 5.53 -13.15
C LYS A 139 -18.68 6.41 -12.04
N ILE A 140 -18.57 5.99 -10.79
CA ILE A 140 -19.08 6.73 -9.62
C ILE A 140 -17.90 7.33 -8.84
N SER A 141 -16.91 6.53 -8.49
CA SER A 141 -15.70 6.95 -7.78
C SER A 141 -14.90 7.99 -8.57
N LYS A 142 -14.60 7.79 -9.86
CA LYS A 142 -13.92 8.81 -10.68
C LYS A 142 -14.70 10.12 -10.72
N ASN A 143 -16.03 10.07 -10.87
CA ASN A 143 -16.88 11.27 -10.85
C ASN A 143 -16.98 11.90 -9.47
N LEU A 144 -16.84 11.15 -8.38
CA LEU A 144 -16.90 11.65 -7.00
C LEU A 144 -15.56 12.19 -6.51
N TYR A 145 -14.43 11.53 -6.81
CA TYR A 145 -13.08 12.06 -6.55
C TYR A 145 -12.76 13.26 -7.46
N THR A 146 -13.19 13.21 -8.73
CA THR A 146 -13.13 14.39 -9.61
C THR A 146 -14.04 15.48 -9.06
N LYS A 147 -15.24 15.18 -8.56
CA LYS A 147 -16.10 16.16 -7.87
C LYS A 147 -15.53 16.66 -6.54
N LEU A 148 -14.77 15.85 -5.79
CA LEU A 148 -14.14 16.25 -4.53
C LEU A 148 -13.06 17.31 -4.80
N GLY A 149 -12.23 17.07 -5.81
CA GLY A 149 -11.24 18.04 -6.30
C GLY A 149 -11.87 19.24 -7.00
N GLU A 150 -12.95 19.04 -7.78
CA GLU A 150 -13.74 20.13 -8.36
C GLU A 150 -14.44 20.96 -7.28
N ASP A 151 -14.83 20.38 -6.15
CA ASP A 151 -15.48 21.05 -5.02
C ASP A 151 -14.50 21.94 -4.25
N VAL A 152 -13.25 21.49 -4.05
CA VAL A 152 -12.19 22.36 -3.49
C VAL A 152 -11.90 23.50 -4.47
N ASN A 153 -11.85 23.22 -5.78
CA ASN A 153 -11.68 24.26 -6.79
C ASN A 153 -12.88 25.22 -6.89
N PHE A 154 -14.10 24.73 -6.67
CA PHE A 154 -15.32 25.52 -6.63
C PHE A 154 -15.39 26.36 -5.35
N LEU A 155 -14.99 25.79 -4.22
CA LEU A 155 -14.82 26.49 -2.95
C LEU A 155 -13.75 27.58 -3.06
N LYS A 156 -12.62 27.28 -3.69
CA LYS A 156 -11.56 28.24 -4.05
C LYS A 156 -12.09 29.39 -4.88
N LYS A 157 -12.88 29.11 -5.92
CA LYS A 157 -13.54 30.13 -6.75
C LYS A 157 -14.54 30.96 -5.94
N ARG A 158 -15.34 30.34 -5.06
CA ARG A 158 -16.32 31.05 -4.21
C ARG A 158 -15.65 31.96 -3.18
N ILE A 159 -14.64 31.46 -2.48
CA ILE A 159 -13.86 32.22 -1.50
C ILE A 159 -13.14 33.38 -2.21
N ALA A 160 -12.49 33.13 -3.34
CA ALA A 160 -11.86 34.19 -4.14
C ALA A 160 -12.88 35.25 -4.59
N ASN A 161 -14.05 34.85 -5.09
CA ASN A 161 -15.09 35.77 -5.53
C ASN A 161 -15.72 36.56 -4.36
N ASN A 162 -15.86 35.96 -3.17
CA ASN A 162 -16.37 36.66 -1.99
C ASN A 162 -15.36 37.67 -1.45
N ILE A 163 -14.07 37.37 -1.52
CA ILE A 163 -13.01 38.30 -1.15
C ILE A 163 -12.90 39.42 -2.17
N SER A 164 -12.87 39.12 -3.48
CA SER A 164 -12.82 40.14 -4.53
C SER A 164 -14.03 41.07 -4.50
N ARG A 165 -15.25 40.53 -4.31
CA ARG A 165 -16.45 41.35 -4.17
C ARG A 165 -16.44 42.16 -2.88
N GLY A 166 -16.09 41.54 -1.74
CA GLY A 166 -16.04 42.23 -0.46
C GLY A 166 -15.05 43.41 -0.45
N ILE A 167 -13.89 43.25 -1.10
CA ILE A 167 -12.91 44.33 -1.28
C ILE A 167 -13.45 45.40 -2.24
N ALA A 168 -14.02 45.01 -3.38
CA ALA A 168 -14.55 45.95 -4.38
C ALA A 168 -15.72 46.79 -3.86
N THR A 169 -16.52 46.26 -2.93
CA THR A 169 -17.66 46.96 -2.33
C THR A 169 -17.36 47.57 -0.96
N ALA A 170 -16.09 47.60 -0.52
CA ALA A 170 -15.67 48.08 0.80
C ALA A 170 -16.44 47.42 1.97
N SER A 171 -16.78 46.14 1.84
CA SER A 171 -17.46 45.38 2.89
C SER A 171 -16.57 45.23 4.13
N GLU A 172 -17.16 45.33 5.32
CA GLU A 172 -16.44 45.04 6.56
C GLU A 172 -15.89 43.59 6.54
N TYR A 173 -14.63 43.40 6.94
CA TYR A 173 -13.97 42.08 6.89
C TYR A 173 -14.70 40.99 7.70
N LYS A 174 -15.45 41.35 8.75
CA LYS A 174 -16.31 40.42 9.51
C LYS A 174 -17.44 39.82 8.65
N VAL A 175 -17.93 40.56 7.65
CA VAL A 175 -18.94 40.09 6.68
C VAL A 175 -18.30 39.12 5.68
N ILE A 176 -17.08 39.41 5.23
CA ILE A 176 -16.30 38.54 4.34
C ILE A 176 -15.99 37.21 5.06
N ALA A 177 -15.54 37.25 6.32
CA ALA A 177 -15.28 36.08 7.15
C ALA A 177 -16.54 35.22 7.35
N ARG A 178 -17.70 35.84 7.61
CA ARG A 178 -18.99 35.14 7.73
C ARG A 178 -19.36 34.40 6.44
N ASN A 179 -19.14 35.01 5.28
CA ASN A 179 -19.43 34.39 3.98
C ASN A 179 -18.48 33.22 3.68
N ILE A 180 -17.20 33.32 4.09
CA ILE A 180 -16.22 32.23 3.97
C ILE A 180 -16.61 31.06 4.86
N ALA A 181 -17.03 31.30 6.10
CA ALA A 181 -17.53 30.24 6.99
C ALA A 181 -18.77 29.52 6.40
N ALA A 182 -19.68 30.28 5.77
CA ALA A 182 -20.84 29.71 5.09
C ALA A 182 -20.43 28.84 3.87
N ASP A 183 -19.47 29.29 3.06
CA ASP A 183 -18.92 28.54 1.94
C ASP A 183 -18.22 27.24 2.39
N SER A 184 -17.41 27.32 3.46
CA SER A 184 -16.75 26.15 4.05
C SER A 184 -17.74 25.11 4.57
N ASN A 185 -18.88 25.55 5.14
CA ASN A 185 -19.94 24.64 5.57
C ASN A 185 -20.62 23.92 4.39
N VAL A 186 -20.73 24.58 3.22
CA VAL A 186 -21.21 23.92 1.99
C VAL A 186 -20.22 22.84 1.53
N GLY A 187 -18.91 23.12 1.58
CA GLY A 187 -17.87 22.13 1.27
C GLY A 187 -17.90 20.93 2.22
N PHE A 188 -18.00 21.19 3.53
CA PHE A 188 -18.14 20.14 4.55
C PHE A 188 -19.33 19.21 4.30
N ASN A 189 -20.51 19.76 4.00
CA ASN A 189 -21.71 18.96 3.73
C ASN A 189 -21.56 18.05 2.51
N ARG A 190 -20.76 18.46 1.50
CA ARG A 190 -20.44 17.62 0.35
C ARG A 190 -19.45 16.52 0.74
N ALA A 191 -18.35 16.86 1.42
CA ALA A 191 -17.38 15.88 1.92
C ALA A 191 -18.03 14.81 2.80
N MET A 192 -18.93 15.22 3.70
CA MET A 192 -19.73 14.34 4.56
C MET A 192 -20.59 13.36 3.77
N ARG A 193 -21.26 13.81 2.71
CA ARG A 193 -22.08 12.92 1.85
C ARG A 193 -21.22 11.86 1.16
N ILE A 194 -20.02 12.26 0.74
CA ILE A 194 -19.09 11.39 0.01
C ILE A 194 -18.51 10.35 0.97
N ALA A 195 -17.98 10.78 2.12
CA ALA A 195 -17.51 9.87 3.16
C ALA A 195 -18.57 8.82 3.53
N ARG A 196 -19.82 9.23 3.73
CA ARG A 196 -20.94 8.31 4.01
C ARG A 196 -21.23 7.32 2.90
N THR A 197 -21.26 7.79 1.66
CA THR A 197 -21.63 6.95 0.51
C THR A 197 -20.53 5.94 0.21
N GLU A 198 -19.28 6.41 0.16
CA GLU A 198 -18.13 5.56 -0.14
C GLU A 198 -17.81 4.62 1.02
N GLY A 199 -17.83 5.11 2.27
CA GLY A 199 -17.59 4.28 3.45
C GLY A 199 -18.59 3.14 3.57
N HIS A 200 -19.88 3.44 3.35
CA HIS A 200 -20.91 2.41 3.35
C HIS A 200 -20.75 1.41 2.19
N GLY A 201 -20.44 1.88 0.98
CA GLY A 201 -20.18 1.01 -0.18
C GLY A 201 -19.00 0.05 0.07
N VAL A 202 -17.90 0.57 0.61
CA VAL A 202 -16.71 -0.21 0.96
C VAL A 202 -17.01 -1.26 2.04
N GLN A 203 -17.78 -0.91 3.07
CA GLN A 203 -18.22 -1.85 4.10
C GLN A 203 -19.06 -2.99 3.52
N VAL A 204 -19.96 -2.70 2.58
CA VAL A 204 -20.78 -3.74 1.95
C VAL A 204 -19.94 -4.59 1.00
N GLN A 205 -19.01 -4.01 0.24
CA GLN A 205 -18.10 -4.78 -0.60
C GLN A 205 -17.25 -5.74 0.24
N ALA A 206 -16.74 -5.30 1.38
CA ALA A 206 -16.00 -6.17 2.29
C ALA A 206 -16.84 -7.38 2.74
N ALA A 207 -18.14 -7.17 3.00
CA ALA A 207 -19.07 -8.24 3.32
C ALA A 207 -19.29 -9.20 2.14
N VAL A 208 -19.44 -8.68 0.92
CA VAL A 208 -19.53 -9.48 -0.32
C VAL A 208 -18.28 -10.36 -0.48
N ASP A 209 -17.10 -9.78 -0.30
CA ASP A 209 -15.83 -10.48 -0.47
C ASP A 209 -15.66 -11.63 0.54
N VAL A 210 -16.04 -11.39 1.80
CA VAL A 210 -16.08 -12.42 2.85
C VAL A 210 -17.10 -13.50 2.53
N GLN A 211 -18.31 -13.14 2.08
CA GLN A 211 -19.34 -14.13 1.75
C GLN A 211 -18.87 -15.09 0.64
N HIS A 212 -18.29 -14.56 -0.44
CA HIS A 212 -17.81 -15.41 -1.54
C HIS A 212 -16.64 -16.29 -1.11
N GLU A 213 -15.70 -15.75 -0.33
CA GLU A 213 -14.56 -16.52 0.15
C GLU A 213 -14.96 -17.61 1.16
N ALA A 214 -15.91 -17.30 2.05
CA ALA A 214 -16.47 -18.27 3.00
C ALA A 214 -17.15 -19.42 2.26
N LYS A 215 -17.95 -19.12 1.23
CA LYS A 215 -18.61 -20.13 0.40
C LYS A 215 -17.62 -20.98 -0.39
N ALA A 216 -16.57 -20.37 -0.95
CA ALA A 216 -15.48 -21.09 -1.62
C ALA A 216 -14.71 -22.03 -0.66
N LYS A 217 -14.67 -21.70 0.64
CA LYS A 217 -14.09 -22.53 1.71
C LYS A 217 -15.08 -23.53 2.31
N GLY A 218 -16.26 -23.71 1.71
CA GLY A 218 -17.24 -24.73 2.07
C GLY A 218 -18.30 -24.28 3.07
N ALA A 219 -18.41 -22.99 3.40
CA ALA A 219 -19.53 -22.50 4.19
C ALA A 219 -20.83 -22.50 3.36
N ASP A 220 -21.89 -23.09 3.91
CA ASP A 220 -23.21 -23.05 3.28
C ASP A 220 -23.98 -21.82 3.76
N ILE A 221 -23.80 -20.71 3.03
CA ILE A 221 -24.38 -19.41 3.35
C ILE A 221 -25.14 -18.80 2.17
N VAL A 222 -26.14 -17.99 2.52
CA VAL A 222 -26.91 -17.12 1.62
C VAL A 222 -26.79 -15.67 2.08
N LYS A 223 -27.19 -14.74 1.22
CA LYS A 223 -27.24 -13.31 1.54
C LYS A 223 -28.67 -12.86 1.78
N GLN A 224 -28.84 -11.92 2.70
CA GLN A 224 -30.11 -11.27 3.02
C GLN A 224 -29.95 -9.75 2.94
N TRP A 225 -30.95 -9.08 2.38
CA TRP A 225 -31.04 -7.63 2.39
C TRP A 225 -31.76 -7.15 3.65
N ASP A 226 -31.17 -6.23 4.42
CA ASP A 226 -31.83 -5.61 5.59
C ASP A 226 -31.92 -4.10 5.40
N ALA A 227 -33.14 -3.63 5.18
CA ALA A 227 -33.42 -2.23 4.97
C ALA A 227 -33.63 -1.51 6.31
N ALA A 228 -33.14 -0.27 6.43
CA ALA A 228 -33.23 0.50 7.68
C ALA A 228 -34.67 0.87 8.10
N LEU A 229 -35.62 0.89 7.15
CA LEU A 229 -37.06 1.18 7.33
C LEU A 229 -37.41 2.41 8.21
N ASP A 230 -36.56 3.43 8.24
CA ASP A 230 -36.72 4.63 9.08
C ASP A 230 -37.53 5.78 8.43
N GLY A 231 -38.36 5.46 7.44
CA GLY A 231 -39.11 6.43 6.64
C GLY A 231 -38.31 7.16 5.56
N ARG A 232 -36.96 7.03 5.54
CA ARG A 232 -36.09 7.61 4.50
C ARG A 232 -35.53 6.56 3.53
N THR A 233 -35.75 5.28 3.82
CA THR A 233 -35.41 4.15 2.93
C THR A 233 -36.24 4.22 1.65
N ARG A 234 -35.62 4.02 0.49
CA ARG A 234 -36.27 4.04 -0.84
C ARG A 234 -37.28 2.93 -1.02
N GLU A 235 -38.27 3.13 -1.88
CA GLU A 235 -39.29 2.13 -2.15
C GLU A 235 -38.71 0.81 -2.68
N SER A 236 -37.84 0.87 -3.69
CA SER A 236 -37.10 -0.27 -4.24
C SER A 236 -36.36 -1.08 -3.15
N HIS A 237 -35.75 -0.41 -2.18
CA HIS A 237 -35.01 -1.05 -1.08
C HIS A 237 -35.95 -1.61 0.00
N ARG A 238 -37.09 -0.96 0.27
CA ARG A 238 -38.11 -1.48 1.20
C ARG A 238 -38.76 -2.75 0.65
N GLN A 239 -38.95 -2.84 -0.67
CA GLN A 239 -39.57 -3.99 -1.34
C GLN A 239 -38.76 -5.28 -1.22
N VAL A 240 -37.45 -5.16 -1.04
CA VAL A 240 -36.52 -6.28 -0.89
C VAL A 240 -36.05 -6.49 0.56
N ASP A 241 -36.65 -5.78 1.54
CA ASP A 241 -36.31 -6.00 2.95
C ASP A 241 -36.58 -7.46 3.36
N GLY A 242 -35.60 -8.09 3.98
CA GLY A 242 -35.65 -9.48 4.38
C GLY A 242 -35.49 -10.50 3.25
N GLU A 243 -35.42 -10.07 1.98
CA GLU A 243 -35.25 -10.97 0.84
C GLU A 243 -33.93 -11.75 0.99
N ILE A 244 -34.00 -13.07 0.78
CA ILE A 244 -32.86 -13.99 0.84
C ILE A 244 -32.57 -14.51 -0.56
N ARG A 245 -31.30 -14.48 -0.96
CA ARG A 245 -30.82 -14.94 -2.27
C ARG A 245 -29.51 -15.69 -2.13
N GLU A 246 -29.22 -16.55 -3.11
CA GLU A 246 -27.87 -17.09 -3.26
C GLU A 246 -26.87 -15.95 -3.56
N LEU A 247 -25.60 -16.13 -3.21
CA LEU A 247 -24.60 -15.04 -3.29
C LEU A 247 -24.48 -14.42 -4.68
N ASP A 248 -24.60 -15.23 -5.73
CA ASP A 248 -24.48 -14.83 -7.14
C ASP A 248 -25.82 -14.38 -7.77
N GLU A 249 -26.93 -14.47 -7.01
CA GLU A 249 -28.24 -14.06 -7.50
C GLU A 249 -28.55 -12.59 -7.18
N LYS A 250 -29.25 -11.91 -8.08
CA LYS A 250 -29.75 -10.56 -7.83
C LYS A 250 -30.97 -10.60 -6.90
N PHE A 251 -31.11 -9.56 -6.09
CA PHE A 251 -32.35 -9.24 -5.39
C PHE A 251 -33.42 -8.76 -6.37
N SER A 252 -34.67 -8.70 -5.94
CA SER A 252 -35.81 -8.34 -6.81
C SER A 252 -35.77 -6.89 -7.31
N ASN A 253 -34.92 -6.03 -6.73
CA ASN A 253 -34.61 -4.69 -7.22
C ASN A 253 -33.48 -4.66 -8.27
N ASN A 254 -33.06 -5.82 -8.81
CA ASN A 254 -31.98 -6.01 -9.79
C ASN A 254 -30.57 -5.65 -9.30
N MET A 255 -30.38 -5.43 -8.00
CA MET A 255 -29.07 -5.18 -7.39
C MET A 255 -28.50 -6.48 -6.80
N MET A 256 -27.18 -6.59 -6.78
CA MET A 256 -26.46 -7.71 -6.16
C MET A 256 -26.37 -7.57 -4.64
N TYR A 257 -26.28 -6.33 -4.13
CA TYR A 257 -26.14 -5.99 -2.72
C TYR A 257 -26.46 -4.51 -2.48
N PRO A 258 -26.70 -4.07 -1.22
CA PRO A 258 -26.83 -2.66 -0.88
C PRO A 258 -25.64 -1.83 -1.35
N SER A 259 -25.89 -0.68 -1.96
CA SER A 259 -24.83 0.16 -2.54
C SER A 259 -24.11 -0.46 -3.75
N ASP A 260 -24.69 -1.48 -4.40
CA ASP A 260 -24.21 -2.01 -5.68
C ASP A 260 -24.14 -0.89 -6.75
N PRO A 261 -22.93 -0.57 -7.27
CA PRO A 261 -22.75 0.47 -8.28
C PRO A 261 -23.60 0.28 -9.54
N ALA A 262 -23.98 -0.97 -9.87
CA ALA A 262 -24.83 -1.27 -11.02
C ALA A 262 -26.26 -0.72 -10.88
N GLY A 263 -26.72 -0.43 -9.65
CA GLY A 263 -28.03 0.19 -9.38
C GLY A 263 -28.07 1.70 -9.67
N GLY A 264 -26.92 2.34 -9.87
CA GLY A 264 -26.82 3.77 -10.18
C GLY A 264 -27.00 4.70 -8.97
N ALA A 265 -26.71 5.99 -9.17
CA ALA A 265 -26.64 6.98 -8.08
C ALA A 265 -27.95 7.16 -7.31
N ALA A 266 -29.09 6.97 -7.99
CA ALA A 266 -30.42 7.08 -7.37
C ALA A 266 -30.59 6.04 -6.25
N GLU A 267 -30.05 4.83 -6.40
CA GLU A 267 -30.16 3.72 -5.44
C GLU A 267 -29.03 3.73 -4.40
N VAL A 268 -27.82 4.13 -4.80
CA VAL A 268 -26.58 3.96 -4.00
C VAL A 268 -26.32 5.12 -3.01
N VAL A 269 -26.51 6.37 -3.41
CA VAL A 269 -26.08 7.53 -2.60
C VAL A 269 -26.85 7.62 -1.27
N ASN A 270 -26.16 7.75 -0.14
CA ASN A 270 -26.78 7.69 1.20
C ASN A 270 -27.65 6.43 1.43
N CYS A 271 -27.34 5.32 0.75
CA CYS A 271 -27.88 4.03 1.16
C CYS A 271 -27.48 3.74 2.62
N ARG A 272 -28.38 3.10 3.36
CA ARG A 272 -28.23 2.74 4.78
C ARG A 272 -28.73 1.31 5.04
N CYS A 273 -28.84 0.52 3.97
CA CYS A 273 -29.31 -0.86 4.06
C CYS A 273 -28.09 -1.76 4.29
N ALA A 274 -28.21 -2.80 5.10
CA ALA A 274 -27.13 -3.71 5.38
C ALA A 274 -27.23 -4.97 4.51
N LEU A 275 -26.07 -5.48 4.10
CA LEU A 275 -25.95 -6.83 3.55
C LEU A 275 -25.67 -7.78 4.71
N LEU A 276 -26.53 -8.78 4.89
CA LEU A 276 -26.37 -9.77 5.94
C LEU A 276 -26.06 -11.13 5.33
N GLN A 277 -25.28 -11.92 6.05
CA GLN A 277 -24.96 -13.32 5.75
C GLN A 277 -25.81 -14.20 6.65
N ARG A 278 -26.32 -15.29 6.08
CA ARG A 278 -27.13 -16.29 6.78
C ARG A 278 -26.59 -17.68 6.50
N ALA A 279 -26.22 -18.40 7.54
CA ALA A 279 -25.98 -19.83 7.46
C ALA A 279 -27.29 -20.54 7.14
N LYS A 280 -27.31 -21.43 6.14
CA LYS A 280 -28.56 -22.06 5.70
C LYS A 280 -29.23 -22.89 6.79
N TRP A 281 -28.45 -23.50 7.68
CA TRP A 281 -28.98 -24.27 8.82
C TRP A 281 -29.55 -23.40 9.94
N ALA A 282 -29.22 -22.11 9.99
CA ALA A 282 -29.77 -21.18 10.98
C ALA A 282 -31.12 -20.58 10.55
N LEU A 283 -31.57 -20.88 9.32
CA LEU A 283 -32.86 -20.45 8.75
C LEU A 283 -34.02 -21.39 9.12
N ASP A 284 -33.91 -22.11 10.24
CA ASP A 284 -34.90 -23.09 10.73
C ASP A 284 -36.24 -22.45 11.15
N ASP A 285 -37.24 -23.29 11.47
CA ASP A 285 -38.67 -22.93 11.60
C ASP A 285 -38.94 -21.73 12.53
N ASP A 286 -38.07 -21.48 13.51
CA ASP A 286 -38.14 -20.35 14.43
C ASP A 286 -37.75 -19.00 13.78
N GLU A 287 -36.77 -18.97 12.87
CA GLU A 287 -36.40 -17.75 12.11
C GLU A 287 -37.46 -17.44 11.03
N LEU A 288 -38.09 -18.48 10.45
CA LEU A 288 -39.24 -18.32 9.55
C LEU A 288 -40.42 -17.61 10.25
N GLU A 289 -40.70 -17.97 11.50
CA GLU A 289 -41.76 -17.33 12.29
C GLU A 289 -41.38 -15.89 12.67
N THR A 290 -40.11 -15.63 12.97
CA THR A 290 -39.59 -14.28 13.24
C THR A 290 -39.67 -13.38 12.00
N LEU A 291 -39.43 -13.91 10.80
CA LEU A 291 -39.57 -13.20 9.53
C LEU A 291 -41.05 -12.92 9.19
N LYS A 292 -41.96 -13.86 9.48
CA LYS A 292 -43.42 -13.67 9.35
C LYS A 292 -43.96 -12.60 10.31
N ASP A 293 -43.48 -12.58 11.55
CA ASP A 293 -43.85 -11.56 12.53
C ASP A 293 -43.35 -10.16 12.14
N ARG A 294 -42.15 -10.08 11.57
CA ARG A 294 -41.60 -8.83 11.02
C ARG A 294 -42.38 -8.35 9.79
N ALA A 295 -42.79 -9.25 8.89
CA ALA A 295 -43.64 -8.93 7.75
C ALA A 295 -45.03 -8.42 8.15
N LYS A 296 -45.63 -9.02 9.20
CA LYS A 296 -46.88 -8.54 9.84
C LYS A 296 -46.73 -7.13 10.41
N TYR A 297 -45.61 -6.83 11.09
CA TYR A 297 -45.33 -5.51 11.65
C TYR A 297 -45.28 -4.39 10.59
N PHE A 298 -44.84 -4.71 9.36
CA PHE A 298 -44.75 -3.75 8.24
C PHE A 298 -45.92 -3.82 7.23
N LYS A 299 -47.00 -4.57 7.51
CA LYS A 299 -48.17 -4.76 6.61
C LYS A 299 -47.81 -5.28 5.21
N LEU A 300 -46.80 -6.13 5.10
CA LEU A 300 -46.35 -6.73 3.83
C LEU A 300 -46.60 -8.25 3.89
N ASP A 301 -47.88 -8.64 3.85
CA ASP A 301 -48.27 -10.04 3.74
C ASP A 301 -48.29 -10.45 2.26
N LYS A 302 -47.39 -11.35 1.85
CA LYS A 302 -47.31 -11.92 0.49
C LYS A 302 -47.49 -13.45 0.54
N THR A 303 -48.62 -13.89 1.09
CA THR A 303 -48.97 -15.30 1.29
C THR A 303 -49.45 -16.05 0.04
N GLU A 304 -49.34 -15.51 -1.17
CA GLU A 304 -49.73 -16.25 -2.37
C GLU A 304 -48.52 -16.89 -3.09
N ASN A 305 -48.35 -18.19 -2.82
CA ASN A 305 -47.68 -19.22 -3.62
C ASN A 305 -46.21 -19.64 -3.34
N PHE A 306 -45.79 -19.71 -2.07
CA PHE A 306 -44.63 -20.53 -1.68
C PHE A 306 -44.93 -22.05 -1.66
N GLU A 307 -46.15 -22.44 -1.29
CA GLU A 307 -46.55 -23.86 -1.20
C GLU A 307 -46.67 -24.55 -2.58
N ASP A 308 -47.05 -23.81 -3.63
CA ASP A 308 -47.12 -24.35 -5.00
C ASP A 308 -45.71 -24.56 -5.60
N PHE A 309 -44.76 -23.69 -5.25
CA PHE A 309 -43.34 -23.83 -5.59
C PHE A 309 -42.69 -25.00 -4.85
N LYS A 310 -42.93 -25.11 -3.54
CA LYS A 310 -42.43 -26.20 -2.68
C LYS A 310 -42.88 -27.58 -3.18
N LYS A 311 -44.15 -27.74 -3.59
CA LYS A 311 -44.66 -28.99 -4.17
C LYS A 311 -44.02 -29.36 -5.50
N LYS A 312 -43.75 -28.38 -6.38
CA LYS A 312 -43.09 -28.61 -7.67
C LYS A 312 -41.61 -28.95 -7.50
N TYR A 313 -40.94 -28.30 -6.56
CA TYR A 313 -39.53 -28.51 -6.24
C TYR A 313 -39.26 -29.88 -5.61
N LEU A 314 -40.07 -30.32 -4.64
CA LEU A 314 -39.93 -31.63 -3.98
C LEU A 314 -40.13 -32.80 -4.97
N LYS A 315 -41.09 -32.68 -5.89
CA LYS A 315 -41.28 -33.65 -6.99
C LYS A 315 -40.11 -33.70 -7.97
N ALA A 316 -39.42 -32.57 -8.21
CA ALA A 316 -38.24 -32.54 -9.06
C ALA A 316 -37.03 -33.16 -8.35
N ALA A 317 -36.88 -32.94 -7.05
CA ALA A 317 -35.79 -33.46 -6.24
C ALA A 317 -35.83 -35.00 -6.06
N GLU A 318 -37.02 -35.61 -5.92
CA GLU A 318 -37.17 -37.08 -5.85
C GLU A 318 -36.77 -37.79 -7.16
N ASN A 319 -36.99 -37.16 -8.31
CA ASN A 319 -36.60 -37.69 -9.63
C ASN A 319 -35.09 -37.61 -9.89
N VAL A 320 -34.40 -36.68 -9.25
CA VAL A 320 -32.94 -36.51 -9.34
C VAL A 320 -32.22 -37.43 -8.36
N ALA A 321 -32.77 -37.62 -7.16
CA ALA A 321 -32.21 -38.51 -6.13
C ALA A 321 -32.21 -39.99 -6.54
N SER A 322 -33.17 -40.43 -7.35
CA SER A 322 -33.27 -41.81 -7.86
C SER A 322 -32.28 -42.14 -8.98
N GLN A 323 -31.61 -41.14 -9.58
CA GLN A 323 -30.59 -41.34 -10.62
C GLN A 323 -29.14 -41.26 -10.11
N ALA A 324 -28.93 -40.83 -8.86
CA ALA A 324 -27.60 -40.56 -8.30
C ALA A 324 -27.09 -41.63 -7.30
N THR A 325 -27.88 -42.66 -6.98
CA THR A 325 -27.55 -43.69 -5.97
C THR A 325 -26.76 -44.90 -6.49
N GLU A 326 -26.12 -44.82 -7.65
CA GLU A 326 -25.18 -45.84 -8.13
C GLU A 326 -23.86 -45.23 -8.59
N LYS A 327 -23.03 -44.75 -7.66
CA LYS A 327 -21.60 -45.09 -7.59
C LYS A 327 -20.87 -44.31 -6.51
N SER A 328 -20.16 -45.10 -5.70
CA SER A 328 -18.95 -44.73 -4.96
C SER A 328 -19.13 -44.01 -3.62
N SER A 329 -19.64 -44.79 -2.66
CA SER A 329 -19.16 -44.76 -1.28
C SER A 329 -17.63 -44.97 -1.20
N LYS A 330 -16.92 -44.18 -0.39
CA LYS A 330 -16.11 -44.64 0.78
C LYS A 330 -14.99 -43.64 1.17
N THR A 331 -15.12 -43.09 2.39
CA THR A 331 -14.11 -42.89 3.46
C THR A 331 -12.89 -41.97 3.16
N VAL A 332 -12.33 -41.15 4.05
CA VAL A 332 -11.97 -41.33 5.47
C VAL A 332 -11.80 -39.96 6.15
N ASP A 333 -12.17 -39.94 7.43
CA ASP A 333 -11.93 -38.99 8.51
C ASP A 333 -10.48 -39.06 9.05
N LYS A 334 -9.77 -37.93 9.24
CA LYS A 334 -8.96 -37.59 10.44
C LYS A 334 -8.03 -36.39 10.26
N THR A 335 -7.98 -35.61 11.33
CA THR A 335 -7.07 -34.54 11.73
C THR A 335 -5.59 -34.84 11.51
N ASP A 336 -4.81 -33.87 10.99
CA ASP A 336 -3.35 -33.87 11.09
C ASP A 336 -2.76 -32.48 11.32
N LYS A 337 -1.79 -32.43 12.25
CA LYS A 337 -0.84 -31.34 12.47
C LYS A 337 -0.05 -31.10 11.17
N LYS A 338 0.12 -29.83 10.76
CA LYS A 338 0.97 -29.49 9.61
C LYS A 338 2.43 -29.86 9.90
N VAL A 339 2.90 -30.92 9.25
CA VAL A 339 4.32 -31.29 9.12
C VAL A 339 4.85 -30.57 7.87
N TYR A 340 5.86 -29.71 8.04
CA TYR A 340 6.54 -29.04 6.93
C TYR A 340 7.68 -29.93 6.41
N LYS A 341 7.99 -29.87 5.10
CA LYS A 341 9.11 -30.63 4.51
C LYS A 341 10.45 -29.96 4.80
N GLU A 342 11.50 -30.76 4.89
CA GLU A 342 12.89 -30.31 5.06
C GLU A 342 13.30 -29.41 3.87
N GLY A 343 13.77 -28.18 4.16
CA GLY A 343 14.15 -27.18 3.14
C GLY A 343 13.13 -26.06 2.87
N GLU A 344 11.92 -26.11 3.44
CA GLU A 344 10.89 -25.05 3.27
C GLU A 344 11.09 -23.85 4.23
N LYS A 345 12.00 -23.96 5.20
CA LYS A 345 12.34 -22.89 6.15
C LYS A 345 13.85 -22.80 6.34
N LEU A 346 14.33 -21.58 6.55
CA LEU A 346 15.69 -21.32 7.00
C LEU A 346 15.83 -21.78 8.46
N ASP A 347 16.90 -22.52 8.75
CA ASP A 347 17.27 -22.89 10.11
C ASP A 347 18.63 -22.30 10.44
N ILE A 348 18.76 -21.68 11.62
CA ILE A 348 20.01 -21.09 12.09
C ILE A 348 21.12 -22.14 12.21
N SER A 349 20.78 -23.42 12.45
CA SER A 349 21.76 -24.52 12.49
C SER A 349 22.44 -24.79 11.15
N ASN A 350 21.84 -24.34 10.04
CA ASN A 350 22.37 -24.55 8.70
C ASN A 350 23.23 -23.39 8.20
N PHE A 351 23.52 -22.41 9.06
CA PHE A 351 24.45 -21.33 8.78
C PHE A 351 25.81 -21.61 9.43
N SER A 352 26.90 -21.14 8.81
CA SER A 352 28.26 -21.37 9.32
C SER A 352 28.53 -20.55 10.59
N PRO A 353 29.59 -20.87 11.36
CA PRO A 353 29.95 -20.14 12.58
C PRO A 353 30.09 -18.62 12.40
N ALA A 354 30.45 -18.14 11.20
CA ALA A 354 30.54 -16.71 10.91
C ALA A 354 29.18 -16.00 11.08
N PHE A 355 28.10 -16.61 10.61
CA PHE A 355 26.72 -16.09 10.69
C PHE A 355 26.11 -16.22 12.10
N THR A 356 26.59 -17.17 12.89
CA THR A 356 26.10 -17.43 14.26
C THR A 356 27.04 -16.88 15.34
N SER A 357 28.06 -16.11 14.94
CA SER A 357 28.97 -15.42 15.85
C SER A 357 28.22 -14.45 16.76
N LYS A 358 28.80 -14.12 17.93
CA LYS A 358 28.16 -13.22 18.92
C LYS A 358 27.74 -11.86 18.34
N SER A 359 28.46 -11.36 17.33
CA SER A 359 28.15 -10.11 16.63
C SER A 359 27.05 -10.26 15.57
N GLU A 360 26.91 -11.43 14.94
CA GLU A 360 26.04 -11.64 13.78
C GLU A 360 24.76 -12.43 14.08
N ALA A 361 24.75 -13.29 15.11
CA ALA A 361 23.64 -14.20 15.40
C ALA A 361 22.27 -13.50 15.47
N LYS A 362 22.22 -12.29 16.06
CA LYS A 362 20.98 -11.51 16.14
C LYS A 362 20.49 -11.01 14.78
N ASN A 363 21.41 -10.66 13.89
CA ASN A 363 21.08 -10.17 12.56
C ASN A 363 20.63 -11.33 11.66
N THR A 364 21.35 -12.45 11.72
CA THR A 364 20.97 -13.70 11.05
C THR A 364 19.61 -14.23 11.53
N GLN A 365 19.34 -14.25 12.85
CA GLN A 365 18.04 -14.68 13.35
C GLN A 365 16.90 -13.78 12.86
N LYS A 366 17.10 -12.45 12.82
CA LYS A 366 16.09 -11.53 12.24
C LYS A 366 15.81 -11.80 10.77
N LEU A 367 16.85 -12.14 9.99
CA LEU A 367 16.67 -12.53 8.58
C LEU A 367 15.82 -13.80 8.49
N ILE A 368 16.16 -14.82 9.27
CA ILE A 368 15.46 -16.11 9.32
C ILE A 368 13.99 -15.89 9.71
N ASP A 369 13.74 -15.15 10.78
CA ASP A 369 12.38 -14.87 11.27
C ASP A 369 11.56 -14.12 10.22
N TYR A 370 12.15 -13.15 9.52
CA TYR A 370 11.47 -12.43 8.45
C TYR A 370 11.14 -13.37 7.29
N VAL A 371 12.15 -14.08 6.78
CA VAL A 371 12.02 -14.93 5.59
C VAL A 371 11.05 -16.09 5.81
N ASN A 372 11.12 -16.75 6.97
CA ASN A 372 10.23 -17.88 7.31
C ASN A 372 8.76 -17.48 7.49
N ASN A 373 8.47 -16.19 7.64
CA ASN A 373 7.12 -15.65 7.71
C ASN A 373 6.59 -15.13 6.36
N LEU A 374 7.39 -15.21 5.29
CA LEU A 374 6.94 -14.84 3.94
C LEU A 374 6.11 -15.96 3.34
N GLU A 375 5.02 -15.59 2.67
CA GLU A 375 4.18 -16.52 1.91
C GLU A 375 4.66 -16.62 0.46
N GLY A 376 4.66 -17.84 -0.10
CA GLY A 376 4.96 -18.07 -1.51
C GLY A 376 6.44 -18.06 -1.89
N ALA A 377 7.37 -18.03 -0.92
CA ALA A 377 8.80 -18.14 -1.20
C ALA A 377 9.12 -19.42 -2.00
N ASN A 378 9.94 -19.29 -3.04
CA ASN A 378 10.32 -20.41 -3.91
C ASN A 378 11.10 -21.46 -3.11
N PRO A 379 10.60 -22.71 -2.99
CA PRO A 379 11.25 -23.74 -2.17
C PRO A 379 12.67 -24.11 -2.62
N ALA A 380 12.94 -24.10 -3.93
CA ALA A 380 14.26 -24.42 -4.46
C ALA A 380 15.29 -23.34 -4.07
N VAL A 381 14.88 -22.08 -4.13
CA VAL A 381 15.72 -20.94 -3.70
C VAL A 381 15.89 -20.92 -2.18
N MET A 382 14.83 -21.22 -1.42
CA MET A 382 14.89 -21.37 0.04
C MET A 382 15.89 -22.46 0.45
N LYS A 383 15.90 -23.59 -0.24
CA LYS A 383 16.88 -24.66 -0.04
C LYS A 383 18.31 -24.17 -0.26
N LEU A 384 18.57 -23.36 -1.30
CA LEU A 384 19.91 -22.79 -1.53
C LEU A 384 20.36 -21.89 -0.39
N TYR A 385 19.51 -20.95 0.04
CA TYR A 385 19.83 -20.08 1.19
C TYR A 385 20.03 -20.88 2.48
N ASN A 386 19.22 -21.91 2.70
CA ASN A 386 19.35 -22.82 3.83
C ASN A 386 20.58 -23.73 3.73
N SER A 387 21.33 -23.69 2.63
CA SER A 387 22.54 -24.50 2.42
C SER A 387 23.84 -23.70 2.53
N ILE A 388 23.78 -22.41 2.90
CA ILE A 388 24.96 -21.55 3.01
C ILE A 388 26.01 -22.14 3.94
N GLY A 389 25.63 -22.64 5.12
CA GLY A 389 26.60 -23.24 6.05
C GLY A 389 27.22 -24.54 5.56
N LYS A 390 26.53 -25.28 4.69
CA LYS A 390 27.07 -26.47 4.02
C LYS A 390 28.10 -26.10 2.94
N LEU A 391 27.84 -25.00 2.24
CA LEU A 391 28.68 -24.50 1.14
C LEU A 391 29.93 -23.75 1.61
N GLU A 392 29.82 -23.04 2.75
CA GLU A 392 30.89 -22.22 3.29
C GLU A 392 32.00 -23.12 3.87
N LYS A 393 32.98 -23.45 3.03
CA LYS A 393 34.14 -24.29 3.35
C LYS A 393 35.43 -23.48 3.42
N TYR A 394 35.37 -22.14 3.52
CA TYR A 394 36.54 -21.27 3.36
C TYR A 394 37.57 -21.48 4.47
N GLU A 395 37.14 -21.66 5.72
CA GLU A 395 38.06 -21.96 6.83
C GLU A 395 38.87 -23.24 6.56
N LYS A 396 38.25 -24.29 6.01
CA LYS A 396 38.91 -25.55 5.65
C LYS A 396 39.90 -25.38 4.49
N MET A 397 39.68 -24.39 3.63
CA MET A 397 40.56 -24.04 2.50
C MET A 397 41.69 -23.07 2.89
N GLY A 398 41.74 -22.62 4.16
CA GLY A 398 42.68 -21.62 4.64
C GLY A 398 42.37 -20.21 4.13
N ILE A 399 41.09 -19.92 3.86
CA ILE A 399 40.57 -18.63 3.41
C ILE A 399 39.78 -17.99 4.55
N ASP A 400 40.08 -16.73 4.86
CA ASP A 400 39.41 -15.98 5.91
C ASP A 400 38.02 -15.51 5.44
N PHE A 401 36.96 -15.89 6.15
CA PHE A 401 35.59 -15.49 5.83
C PHE A 401 35.04 -14.49 6.85
N LYS A 402 34.61 -13.31 6.39
CA LYS A 402 34.12 -12.22 7.26
C LYS A 402 32.77 -11.70 6.83
N ILE A 403 31.94 -11.38 7.83
CA ILE A 403 30.68 -10.64 7.65
C ILE A 403 30.88 -9.20 8.13
N SER A 404 30.42 -8.24 7.34
CA SER A 404 30.52 -6.80 7.58
C SER A 404 29.18 -6.11 7.38
N HIS A 405 28.96 -5.00 8.08
CA HIS A 405 27.77 -4.14 7.93
C HIS A 405 28.11 -2.71 7.48
N ALA A 406 29.17 -2.57 6.68
CA ALA A 406 29.50 -1.31 6.03
C ALA A 406 28.45 -0.95 4.96
N SER A 407 28.41 0.32 4.54
CA SER A 407 27.39 0.84 3.61
C SER A 407 27.49 0.33 2.18
N SER A 408 28.62 -0.27 1.79
CA SER A 408 28.84 -0.81 0.45
C SER A 408 28.61 -2.32 0.47
N HIS A 409 27.34 -2.71 0.36
CA HIS A 409 26.94 -4.11 0.33
C HIS A 409 27.48 -4.78 -0.95
N ALA A 410 28.17 -5.91 -0.76
CA ALA A 410 28.84 -6.67 -1.80
C ALA A 410 29.45 -7.94 -1.22
N VAL A 411 29.60 -8.98 -2.04
CA VAL A 411 30.60 -10.05 -1.84
C VAL A 411 31.91 -9.63 -2.48
N SER A 412 32.97 -9.53 -1.68
CA SER A 412 34.31 -9.14 -2.15
C SER A 412 35.37 -10.16 -1.79
N THR A 413 36.36 -10.31 -2.66
CA THR A 413 37.46 -11.27 -2.49
C THR A 413 38.80 -10.54 -2.54
N THR A 414 39.72 -10.94 -1.67
CA THR A 414 41.11 -10.42 -1.62
C THR A 414 42.07 -11.59 -1.71
N GLY A 415 43.24 -11.41 -2.31
CA GLY A 415 44.22 -12.48 -2.43
C GLY A 415 45.56 -12.05 -3.00
N PHE A 416 46.39 -13.04 -3.30
CA PHE A 416 47.76 -12.84 -3.79
C PHE A 416 47.81 -12.68 -5.31
N TYR A 417 48.92 -12.12 -5.81
CA TYR A 417 49.20 -12.01 -7.25
C TYR A 417 49.22 -13.36 -7.97
N SER A 418 49.42 -14.47 -7.26
CA SER A 418 49.34 -15.84 -7.79
C SER A 418 47.94 -16.25 -8.28
N GLY A 419 46.90 -15.45 -7.97
CA GLY A 419 45.52 -15.73 -8.33
C GLY A 419 44.76 -16.58 -7.29
N LYS A 420 45.36 -16.82 -6.12
CA LYS A 420 44.71 -17.48 -4.98
C LYS A 420 44.01 -16.45 -4.07
N ILE A 421 42.78 -16.74 -3.69
CA ILE A 421 41.98 -15.96 -2.74
C ILE A 421 42.47 -16.28 -1.32
N THR A 422 42.57 -15.24 -0.49
CA THR A 422 42.96 -15.33 0.92
C THR A 422 41.86 -14.85 1.87
N GLU A 423 40.98 -13.96 1.40
CA GLU A 423 39.84 -13.46 2.18
C GLU A 423 38.60 -13.37 1.29
N VAL A 424 37.46 -13.80 1.82
CA VAL A 424 36.11 -13.55 1.28
C VAL A 424 35.33 -12.74 2.32
N LYS A 425 34.77 -11.61 1.89
CA LYS A 425 34.01 -10.70 2.76
C LYS A 425 32.60 -10.51 2.23
N LEU A 426 31.61 -10.92 3.01
CA LEU A 426 30.19 -10.65 2.80
C LEU A 426 29.81 -9.35 3.52
N THR A 427 29.50 -8.30 2.77
CA THR A 427 29.01 -7.03 3.35
C THR A 427 27.50 -6.92 3.15
N ILE A 428 26.74 -6.97 4.23
CA ILE A 428 25.26 -6.98 4.24
C ILE A 428 24.71 -5.94 5.21
N PRO A 429 23.51 -5.37 4.96
CA PRO A 429 22.95 -4.37 5.86
C PRO A 429 22.67 -4.96 7.25
N LYS A 430 22.75 -4.10 8.26
CA LYS A 430 22.31 -4.44 9.61
C LYS A 430 20.80 -4.25 9.73
N LEU A 431 20.06 -5.34 9.91
CA LEU A 431 18.60 -5.36 9.96
C LEU A 431 18.06 -4.55 11.15
N SER A 432 17.43 -3.43 10.82
CA SER A 432 16.99 -2.39 11.76
C SER A 432 15.85 -1.53 11.21
N GLY A 433 15.12 -0.89 12.12
CA GLY A 433 13.90 -0.14 11.78
C GLY A 433 12.65 -1.01 11.79
N GLU A 434 11.52 -0.41 11.41
CA GLU A 434 10.20 -1.06 11.44
C GLU A 434 9.93 -1.87 10.16
N ASN A 435 10.41 -1.39 9.01
CA ASN A 435 10.27 -2.06 7.73
C ASN A 435 11.62 -2.65 7.27
N LEU A 436 11.71 -3.98 7.26
CA LEU A 436 12.94 -4.70 6.93
C LEU A 436 13.03 -5.10 5.45
N ALA A 437 11.99 -4.88 4.66
CA ALA A 437 11.85 -5.47 3.33
C ALA A 437 13.04 -5.17 2.40
N GLY A 438 13.46 -3.91 2.29
CA GLY A 438 14.58 -3.50 1.45
C GLY A 438 15.93 -4.02 1.93
N GLN A 439 16.12 -4.09 3.25
CA GLN A 439 17.34 -4.63 3.85
C GLN A 439 17.41 -6.15 3.66
N VAL A 440 16.31 -6.87 3.86
CA VAL A 440 16.22 -8.32 3.62
C VAL A 440 16.46 -8.64 2.14
N ASN A 441 15.86 -7.88 1.22
CA ASN A 441 16.12 -8.03 -0.21
C ASN A 441 17.61 -7.87 -0.54
N THR A 442 18.27 -6.88 0.06
CA THR A 442 19.70 -6.65 -0.13
C THR A 442 20.52 -7.80 0.47
N THR A 443 20.21 -8.26 1.68
CA THR A 443 20.91 -9.40 2.31
C THR A 443 20.78 -10.68 1.49
N LEU A 444 19.59 -11.00 0.98
CA LEU A 444 19.36 -12.19 0.15
C LEU A 444 20.05 -12.09 -1.22
N HIS A 445 20.11 -10.89 -1.80
CA HIS A 445 20.87 -10.64 -3.02
C HIS A 445 22.36 -10.95 -2.81
N GLU A 446 22.99 -10.39 -1.77
CA GLU A 446 24.40 -10.67 -1.47
C GLU A 446 24.66 -12.14 -1.09
N ASN A 447 23.72 -12.77 -0.38
CA ASN A 447 23.80 -14.20 -0.08
C ASN A 447 23.77 -15.05 -1.36
N MET A 448 22.98 -14.65 -2.37
CA MET A 448 22.95 -15.37 -3.65
C MET A 448 24.25 -15.19 -4.42
N HIS A 449 24.87 -14.00 -4.40
CA HIS A 449 26.24 -13.83 -4.89
C HIS A 449 27.22 -14.75 -4.17
N LEU A 450 27.12 -14.88 -2.85
CA LEU A 450 28.00 -15.76 -2.08
C LEU A 450 27.81 -17.22 -2.50
N ILE A 451 26.57 -17.68 -2.63
CA ILE A 451 26.26 -19.05 -3.09
C ILE A 451 26.82 -19.27 -4.50
N ASP A 452 26.62 -18.34 -5.42
CA ASP A 452 27.09 -18.42 -6.80
C ASP A 452 28.64 -18.48 -6.90
N LEU A 453 29.33 -17.72 -6.04
CA LEU A 453 30.78 -17.78 -5.89
C LEU A 453 31.23 -19.12 -5.31
N MET A 454 30.56 -19.63 -4.28
CA MET A 454 30.93 -20.90 -3.62
C MET A 454 30.69 -22.12 -4.52
N LEU A 455 29.70 -22.06 -5.40
CA LEU A 455 29.40 -23.11 -6.38
C LEU A 455 30.31 -23.08 -7.60
N LYS A 456 31.22 -22.11 -7.71
CA LYS A 456 32.28 -22.10 -8.72
C LYS A 456 33.13 -23.38 -8.65
N GLU A 457 33.69 -23.80 -9.78
CA GLU A 457 34.55 -24.99 -9.85
C GLU A 457 35.80 -24.89 -8.95
N ASN A 458 36.45 -23.72 -8.92
CA ASN A 458 37.60 -23.42 -8.07
C ASN A 458 37.29 -22.19 -7.20
N PRO A 459 36.60 -22.36 -6.05
CA PRO A 459 36.14 -21.24 -5.22
C PRO A 459 37.27 -20.53 -4.46
N ASP A 460 38.50 -21.07 -4.46
CA ASP A 460 39.71 -20.47 -3.90
C ASP A 460 40.54 -19.65 -4.90
N SER A 461 40.09 -19.52 -6.15
CA SER A 461 40.84 -18.82 -7.20
C SER A 461 40.06 -17.67 -7.82
N PHE A 462 40.79 -16.62 -8.19
CA PHE A 462 40.26 -15.56 -9.07
C PHE A 462 40.03 -16.06 -10.51
N LYS A 463 40.62 -17.20 -10.90
CA LYS A 463 40.48 -17.75 -12.26
C LYS A 463 39.17 -18.51 -12.43
N GLY A 464 38.57 -18.43 -13.61
CA GLY A 464 37.31 -19.09 -13.93
C GLY A 464 36.08 -18.27 -13.56
N LYS A 465 34.97 -18.58 -14.21
CA LYS A 465 33.69 -17.89 -14.05
C LYS A 465 32.97 -18.37 -12.79
N TRP A 466 32.08 -17.53 -12.26
CA TRP A 466 31.12 -17.94 -11.24
C TRP A 466 30.13 -18.94 -11.82
N PHE A 467 29.42 -19.68 -10.98
CA PHE A 467 28.59 -20.80 -11.44
C PHE A 467 27.56 -20.37 -12.48
N SER A 468 26.84 -19.27 -12.23
CA SER A 468 25.84 -18.68 -13.12
C SER A 468 26.46 -18.20 -14.45
N ALA A 469 27.58 -17.48 -14.40
CA ALA A 469 28.26 -16.96 -15.58
C ALA A 469 28.95 -18.07 -16.42
N ALA A 470 29.20 -19.24 -15.83
CA ALA A 470 29.67 -20.44 -16.52
C ALA A 470 28.55 -21.20 -17.22
N ASN A 471 27.28 -21.01 -16.81
CA ASN A 471 26.14 -21.71 -17.38
C ASN A 471 25.80 -21.18 -18.78
N THR A 472 26.05 -21.99 -19.82
CA THR A 472 25.86 -21.57 -21.21
C THR A 472 24.40 -21.34 -21.56
N LYS A 473 23.46 -22.12 -21.01
CA LYS A 473 22.02 -21.96 -21.27
C LYS A 473 21.51 -20.61 -20.77
N LEU A 474 21.86 -20.23 -19.53
CA LEU A 474 21.49 -18.93 -18.97
C LEU A 474 22.13 -17.79 -19.76
N VAL A 475 23.42 -17.90 -20.08
CA VAL A 475 24.12 -16.86 -20.87
C VAL A 475 23.48 -16.68 -22.25
N GLU A 476 23.12 -17.77 -22.93
CA GLU A 476 22.44 -17.72 -24.23
C GLU A 476 21.04 -17.13 -24.13
N ALA A 477 20.23 -17.56 -23.15
CA ALA A 477 18.89 -17.02 -22.92
C ALA A 477 18.94 -15.52 -22.61
N PHE A 478 19.87 -15.11 -21.74
CA PHE A 478 20.06 -13.71 -21.39
C PHE A 478 20.44 -12.86 -22.61
N ASN A 479 21.40 -13.32 -23.43
CA ASN A 479 21.84 -12.57 -24.60
C ASN A 479 20.77 -12.46 -25.70
N LYS A 480 19.81 -13.40 -25.75
CA LYS A 480 18.66 -13.36 -26.66
C LYS A 480 17.51 -12.51 -26.13
N THR A 481 17.52 -12.18 -24.84
CA THR A 481 16.45 -11.42 -24.20
C THR A 481 16.38 -10.01 -24.77
N ASP A 482 15.20 -9.61 -25.24
CA ASP A 482 15.01 -8.28 -25.80
C ASP A 482 15.00 -7.20 -24.70
N GLN A 483 15.38 -5.98 -25.07
CA GLN A 483 15.50 -4.88 -24.12
C GLN A 483 14.17 -4.18 -23.80
N SER A 484 13.06 -4.55 -24.42
CA SER A 484 11.79 -3.85 -24.15
C SER A 484 11.29 -4.16 -22.73
N ILE A 485 10.52 -3.22 -22.17
CA ILE A 485 9.87 -3.39 -20.86
C ILE A 485 8.36 -3.52 -21.12
N GLY A 486 7.75 -4.62 -20.67
CA GLY A 486 6.31 -4.83 -20.76
C GLY A 486 5.50 -3.82 -19.96
N ASP A 487 4.25 -3.61 -20.36
CA ASP A 487 3.40 -2.55 -19.77
C ASP A 487 3.06 -2.79 -18.30
N GLY A 488 2.97 -4.06 -17.86
CA GLY A 488 2.82 -4.41 -16.44
C GLY A 488 3.99 -3.91 -15.61
N ILE A 489 5.20 -4.18 -16.07
CA ILE A 489 6.45 -3.76 -15.41
C ILE A 489 6.61 -2.24 -15.44
N LYS A 490 6.31 -1.59 -16.58
CA LYS A 490 6.29 -0.11 -16.66
C LYS A 490 5.34 0.50 -15.64
N THR A 491 4.15 -0.09 -15.46
CA THR A 491 3.17 0.38 -14.49
C THR A 491 3.71 0.27 -13.06
N ILE A 492 4.39 -0.83 -12.74
CA ILE A 492 5.05 -1.03 -11.45
C ILE A 492 6.15 0.01 -11.24
N PHE A 493 7.02 0.23 -12.22
CA PHE A 493 8.10 1.22 -12.13
C PHE A 493 7.57 2.65 -12.00
N ALA A 494 6.50 3.00 -12.70
CA ALA A 494 5.85 4.31 -12.58
C ALA A 494 5.23 4.54 -11.19
N ALA A 495 4.59 3.51 -10.62
CA ALA A 495 4.04 3.58 -9.27
C ALA A 495 5.15 3.77 -8.21
N HIS A 496 6.22 2.98 -8.33
CA HIS A 496 7.41 3.10 -7.49
C HIS A 496 8.05 4.49 -7.59
N ASP A 497 8.19 5.02 -8.81
CA ASP A 497 8.81 6.31 -9.05
C ASP A 497 8.02 7.48 -8.46
N LYS A 498 6.69 7.35 -8.43
CA LYS A 498 5.80 8.30 -7.77
C LYS A 498 6.00 8.30 -6.25
N GLU A 499 6.04 7.12 -5.62
CA GLU A 499 6.30 7.00 -4.18
C GLU A 499 7.71 7.49 -3.82
N HIS A 500 8.72 7.16 -4.64
CA HIS A 500 10.09 7.63 -4.46
C HIS A 500 10.18 9.16 -4.52
N ALA A 501 9.46 9.79 -5.46
CA ALA A 501 9.42 11.25 -5.57
C ALA A 501 8.80 11.88 -4.32
N ALA A 502 7.69 11.33 -3.82
CA ALA A 502 7.02 11.80 -2.61
C ALA A 502 7.92 11.67 -1.36
N ILE A 503 8.63 10.55 -1.19
CA ILE A 503 9.61 10.36 -0.11
C ILE A 503 10.73 11.40 -0.21
N THR A 504 11.25 11.61 -1.42
CA THR A 504 12.34 12.56 -1.64
C THR A 504 11.91 14.00 -1.32
N GLU A 505 10.71 14.42 -1.71
CA GLU A 505 10.17 15.74 -1.40
C GLU A 505 9.96 15.91 0.11
N ARG A 506 9.30 14.93 0.76
CA ARG A 506 9.06 14.93 2.21
C ARG A 506 10.37 15.02 3.00
N LEU A 507 11.38 14.23 2.65
CA LEU A 507 12.66 14.24 3.36
C LEU A 507 13.49 15.49 3.09
N ARG A 508 13.34 16.11 1.90
CA ARG A 508 13.92 17.44 1.63
C ARG A 508 13.28 18.50 2.52
N ASP A 509 11.96 18.47 2.72
CA ASP A 509 11.29 19.42 3.62
C ASP A 509 11.72 19.23 5.08
N VAL A 510 11.86 17.97 5.52
CA VAL A 510 12.38 17.65 6.87
C VAL A 510 13.82 18.15 7.01
N TYR A 511 14.68 17.88 6.02
CA TYR A 511 16.05 18.39 6.02
C TYR A 511 16.10 19.91 6.08
N THR A 512 15.31 20.62 5.26
CA THR A 512 15.25 22.09 5.25
C THR A 512 14.91 22.64 6.63
N LYS A 513 13.86 22.12 7.29
CA LYS A 513 13.45 22.56 8.63
C LYS A 513 14.52 22.31 9.70
N GLU A 514 15.15 21.14 9.67
CA GLU A 514 16.22 20.81 10.63
C GLU A 514 17.51 21.59 10.35
N HIS A 515 17.76 21.89 9.07
CA HIS A 515 18.88 22.73 8.64
C HIS A 515 18.70 24.18 9.07
N GLU A 516 17.49 24.74 8.98
CA GLU A 516 17.16 26.08 9.49
C GLU A 516 17.44 26.20 11.00
N LYS A 517 16.99 25.23 11.80
CA LYS A 517 17.32 25.17 13.25
C LYS A 517 18.82 25.09 13.50
N LEU A 518 19.54 24.33 12.67
CA LEU A 518 20.99 24.23 12.75
C LEU A 518 21.65 25.57 12.43
N VAL A 519 21.15 26.30 11.42
CA VAL A 519 21.62 27.65 11.09
C VAL A 519 21.35 28.61 12.26
N GLU A 520 20.14 28.65 12.82
CA GLU A 520 19.82 29.50 13.98
C GLU A 520 20.76 29.24 15.18
N LYS A 521 21.06 27.97 15.46
CA LYS A 521 21.95 27.57 16.56
C LYS A 521 23.39 28.05 16.39
N TYR A 522 23.91 28.04 15.17
CA TYR A 522 25.31 28.38 14.87
C TYR A 522 25.49 29.79 14.28
N LEU A 523 24.41 30.48 13.92
CA LEU A 523 24.33 31.91 13.57
C LEU A 523 23.09 32.60 14.20
N PRO A 524 23.08 32.85 15.50
CA PRO A 524 21.97 33.58 16.14
C PRO A 524 21.82 35.02 15.63
N ASN A 525 22.89 35.63 15.11
CA ASN A 525 22.91 37.04 14.65
C ASN A 525 22.79 37.19 13.12
N GLY A 526 22.53 36.10 12.38
CA GLY A 526 22.33 36.14 10.92
C GLY A 526 23.57 36.47 10.07
N VAL A 527 24.75 36.67 10.68
CA VAL A 527 26.00 37.02 9.98
C VAL A 527 27.11 36.05 10.37
N TRP A 528 27.80 35.50 9.38
CA TRP A 528 29.03 34.71 9.59
C TRP A 528 30.18 35.66 9.97
N GLY A 529 30.48 35.77 11.27
CA GLY A 529 31.50 36.69 11.80
C GLY A 529 32.11 36.23 13.13
N ALA A 530 32.80 37.14 13.83
CA ALA A 530 33.46 36.85 15.10
C ALA A 530 32.45 36.29 16.14
N GLY A 531 32.65 35.03 16.54
CA GLY A 531 31.76 34.29 17.45
C GLY A 531 30.99 33.12 16.81
N ALA A 532 30.92 33.01 15.48
CA ALA A 532 30.27 31.89 14.80
C ALA A 532 31.19 30.66 14.67
N ASN A 533 30.75 29.49 15.14
CA ASN A 533 31.51 28.23 15.02
C ASN A 533 31.23 27.53 13.68
N TYR A 534 31.75 28.10 12.59
CA TYR A 534 31.52 27.62 11.22
C TYR A 534 31.97 26.17 11.01
N LYS A 535 33.11 25.77 11.60
CA LYS A 535 33.65 24.41 11.46
C LYS A 535 32.73 23.35 12.07
N GLU A 536 32.17 23.63 13.24
CA GLU A 536 31.21 22.71 13.87
C GLU A 536 29.87 22.70 13.12
N TYR A 537 29.38 23.86 12.64
CA TYR A 537 28.20 23.92 11.78
C TYR A 537 28.35 23.02 10.54
N GLN A 538 29.43 23.15 9.78
CA GLN A 538 29.65 22.35 8.56
C GLN A 538 29.66 20.85 8.89
N LYS A 539 30.28 20.46 10.00
CA LYS A 539 30.32 19.07 10.47
C LYS A 539 28.92 18.56 10.80
N GLN A 540 28.10 19.34 11.51
CA GLN A 540 26.74 18.97 11.85
C GLN A 540 25.82 18.96 10.63
N GLN A 541 25.99 19.89 9.69
CA GLN A 541 25.24 19.91 8.43
C GLN A 541 25.51 18.65 7.61
N LYS A 542 26.79 18.26 7.44
CA LYS A 542 27.15 17.02 6.74
C LYS A 542 26.54 15.79 7.42
N LYS A 543 26.52 15.74 8.75
CA LYS A 543 25.87 14.65 9.50
C LYS A 543 24.36 14.63 9.26
N LEU A 544 23.71 15.80 9.26
CA LEU A 544 22.28 15.93 9.02
C LEU A 544 21.91 15.50 7.60
N GLN A 545 22.68 15.94 6.61
CA GLN A 545 22.52 15.55 5.22
C GLN A 545 22.68 14.04 5.05
N LYS A 546 23.76 13.46 5.59
CA LYS A 546 23.98 12.00 5.54
C LYS A 546 22.82 11.23 6.16
N LYS A 547 22.36 11.65 7.35
CA LYS A 547 21.29 10.95 8.07
C LYS A 547 19.95 11.01 7.33
N ILE A 548 19.54 12.18 6.84
CA ILE A 548 18.20 12.39 6.28
C ILE A 548 18.18 12.10 4.77
N LEU A 549 19.08 12.75 4.03
CA LEU A 549 19.02 12.72 2.57
C LEU A 549 19.70 11.50 1.95
N ASP A 550 20.62 10.85 2.68
CA ASP A 550 21.29 9.65 2.18
C ASP A 550 20.73 8.40 2.85
N GLU A 551 20.92 8.23 4.17
CA GLU A 551 20.59 7.00 4.91
C GLU A 551 19.08 6.78 5.02
N GLN A 552 18.31 7.75 5.52
CA GLN A 552 16.87 7.60 5.67
C GLN A 552 16.15 7.52 4.32
N ARG A 553 16.59 8.31 3.33
CA ARG A 553 16.04 8.23 1.97
C ARG A 553 16.28 6.85 1.35
N ASP A 554 17.51 6.33 1.39
CA ASP A 554 17.80 5.00 0.84
C ASP A 554 16.99 3.90 1.55
N TYR A 555 16.91 3.96 2.88
CA TYR A 555 16.11 3.03 3.67
C TYR A 555 14.63 3.03 3.28
N GLU A 556 14.00 4.21 3.20
CA GLU A 556 12.59 4.30 2.84
C GLU A 556 12.35 3.96 1.36
N SER A 557 13.23 4.42 0.46
CA SER A 557 13.09 4.14 -0.97
C SER A 557 13.22 2.64 -1.28
N ARG A 558 14.12 1.91 -0.62
CA ARG A 558 14.24 0.45 -0.78
C ARG A 558 13.06 -0.33 -0.21
N ASN A 559 12.23 0.31 0.61
CA ASN A 559 11.05 -0.27 1.25
C ASN A 559 9.73 0.03 0.51
N ILE A 560 9.77 0.87 -0.54
CA ILE A 560 8.61 1.24 -1.37
C ILE A 560 7.89 -0.02 -1.85
N MET A 561 6.56 -0.01 -1.75
CA MET A 561 5.69 -1.10 -2.22
C MET A 561 6.10 -2.50 -1.72
N GLY A 562 6.60 -2.61 -0.49
CA GLY A 562 7.04 -3.88 0.10
C GLY A 562 8.45 -4.33 -0.30
N GLY A 563 9.26 -3.43 -0.88
CA GLY A 563 10.63 -3.71 -1.31
C GLY A 563 10.73 -4.59 -2.57
N GLY A 564 11.96 -4.79 -3.06
CA GLY A 564 12.24 -5.65 -4.23
C GLY A 564 12.08 -4.97 -5.59
N ILE A 565 11.38 -3.85 -5.70
CA ILE A 565 11.26 -3.13 -6.98
C ILE A 565 12.62 -2.68 -7.53
N GLY A 566 13.54 -2.28 -6.65
CA GLY A 566 14.91 -1.94 -7.04
C GLY A 566 15.68 -3.12 -7.63
N ASN A 567 15.48 -4.32 -7.09
CA ASN A 567 16.08 -5.55 -7.63
C ASN A 567 15.52 -5.87 -9.03
N LEU A 568 14.21 -5.68 -9.23
CA LEU A 568 13.59 -5.85 -10.54
C LEU A 568 14.12 -4.81 -11.54
N GLN A 569 14.20 -3.53 -11.13
CA GLN A 569 14.79 -2.47 -11.93
C GLN A 569 16.22 -2.78 -12.37
N ASP A 570 17.03 -3.34 -11.49
CA ASP A 570 18.42 -3.72 -11.78
C ASP A 570 18.52 -4.90 -12.77
N ILE A 571 17.59 -5.87 -12.73
CA ILE A 571 17.49 -6.92 -13.77
C ILE A 571 17.26 -6.26 -15.15
N TYR A 572 16.34 -5.30 -15.25
CA TYR A 572 16.11 -4.59 -16.51
C TYR A 572 17.29 -3.69 -16.91
N ASP A 573 18.00 -3.10 -15.94
CA ASP A 573 19.24 -2.39 -16.22
C ASP A 573 20.30 -3.33 -16.82
N ALA A 574 20.50 -4.52 -16.23
CA ALA A 574 21.40 -5.54 -16.73
C ALA A 574 21.04 -5.98 -18.16
N ILE A 575 19.75 -6.23 -18.44
CA ILE A 575 19.25 -6.59 -19.79
C ILE A 575 19.57 -5.47 -20.80
N SER A 576 19.38 -4.21 -20.42
CA SER A 576 19.72 -3.05 -21.27
C SER A 576 21.24 -2.83 -21.41
N GLY A 577 22.06 -3.58 -20.68
CA GLY A 577 23.49 -3.34 -20.58
C GLY A 577 23.83 -2.03 -19.87
N GLY A 578 22.98 -1.57 -18.96
CA GLY A 578 23.16 -0.37 -18.14
C GLY A 578 22.55 0.93 -18.69
N GLN A 579 21.93 0.88 -19.87
CA GLN A 579 21.39 2.06 -20.52
C GLN A 579 20.19 2.64 -19.77
N PHE A 580 19.37 1.79 -19.15
CA PHE A 580 18.18 2.23 -18.43
C PHE A 580 18.50 3.01 -17.15
N ARG A 581 19.59 2.67 -16.47
CA ARG A 581 20.07 3.46 -15.34
C ARG A 581 20.66 4.79 -15.81
N ASP A 582 21.46 4.76 -16.87
CA ASP A 582 22.15 5.94 -17.39
C ASP A 582 21.18 7.01 -17.94
N ASN A 583 20.10 6.57 -18.60
CA ASN A 583 19.08 7.47 -19.14
C ASN A 583 17.92 7.78 -18.16
N GLY A 584 17.93 7.18 -16.97
CA GLY A 584 16.93 7.40 -15.93
C GLY A 584 15.60 6.65 -16.11
N THR A 585 15.53 5.66 -17.03
CA THR A 585 14.38 4.75 -17.15
C THR A 585 14.16 3.94 -15.86
N VAL A 586 15.25 3.58 -15.17
CA VAL A 586 15.20 2.95 -13.85
C VAL A 586 16.02 3.72 -12.81
N LYS A 587 15.62 3.64 -11.54
CA LYS A 587 16.30 4.31 -10.43
C LYS A 587 17.39 3.45 -9.80
N TYR A 588 17.23 2.13 -9.84
CA TYR A 588 18.18 1.16 -9.33
C TYR A 588 18.84 0.42 -10.49
N GLY A 589 20.15 0.21 -10.37
CA GLY A 589 21.00 -0.27 -11.45
C GLY A 589 22.44 0.19 -11.28
N HIS A 590 23.36 -0.48 -11.97
CA HIS A 590 24.79 -0.18 -11.92
C HIS A 590 25.31 0.62 -13.13
N GLY A 591 24.50 0.76 -14.20
CA GLY A 591 24.81 1.56 -15.38
C GLY A 591 25.82 0.93 -16.34
N SER A 592 25.99 1.55 -17.51
CA SER A 592 26.71 0.93 -18.64
C SER A 592 28.19 0.65 -18.35
N LYS A 593 28.83 1.47 -17.51
CA LYS A 593 30.22 1.27 -17.12
C LYS A 593 30.42 -0.06 -16.40
N TYR A 594 29.54 -0.40 -15.46
CA TYR A 594 29.62 -1.66 -14.71
C TYR A 594 29.25 -2.85 -15.59
N TYR A 595 28.17 -2.72 -16.36
CA TYR A 595 27.66 -3.76 -17.24
C TYR A 595 28.42 -3.93 -18.57
N SER A 596 29.51 -3.17 -18.77
CA SER A 596 30.47 -3.43 -19.85
C SER A 596 31.10 -4.83 -19.76
N LYS A 597 31.19 -5.39 -18.54
CA LYS A 597 31.55 -6.78 -18.31
C LYS A 597 30.30 -7.66 -18.43
N SER A 598 30.25 -8.52 -19.44
CA SER A 598 29.10 -9.39 -19.69
C SER A 598 28.77 -10.32 -18.52
N GLU A 599 29.79 -10.79 -17.79
CA GLU A 599 29.61 -11.63 -16.61
C GLU A 599 28.77 -10.91 -15.53
N ASN A 600 29.06 -9.63 -15.25
CA ASN A 600 28.35 -8.86 -14.24
C ASN A 600 26.83 -8.83 -14.50
N LYS A 601 26.39 -8.80 -15.77
CA LYS A 601 24.96 -8.83 -16.11
C LYS A 601 24.30 -10.10 -15.59
N ILE A 602 24.96 -11.24 -15.75
CA ILE A 602 24.45 -12.55 -15.31
C ILE A 602 24.46 -12.63 -13.77
N LEU A 603 25.57 -12.20 -13.14
CA LEU A 603 25.71 -12.24 -11.68
C LEU A 603 24.63 -11.43 -10.97
N GLU A 604 24.42 -10.18 -11.38
CA GLU A 604 23.39 -9.31 -10.79
C GLU A 604 22.00 -9.86 -11.06
N THR A 605 21.77 -10.44 -12.25
CA THR A 605 20.46 -10.99 -12.61
C THR A 605 20.09 -12.18 -11.73
N ILE A 606 20.99 -13.16 -11.53
CA ILE A 606 20.69 -14.30 -10.66
C ILE A 606 20.55 -13.88 -9.19
N ALA A 607 21.35 -12.92 -8.72
CA ALA A 607 21.28 -12.43 -7.35
C ALA A 607 19.96 -11.70 -7.07
N ASN A 608 19.54 -10.82 -7.97
CA ASN A 608 18.25 -10.15 -7.90
C ASN A 608 17.09 -11.14 -8.04
N TYR A 609 17.17 -12.10 -8.97
CA TYR A 609 16.16 -13.13 -9.15
C TYR A 609 15.98 -14.02 -7.92
N GLY A 610 17.09 -14.47 -7.31
CA GLY A 610 17.08 -15.29 -6.10
C GLY A 610 16.44 -14.56 -4.92
N SER A 611 16.79 -13.29 -4.73
CA SER A 611 16.20 -12.45 -3.68
C SER A 611 14.68 -12.29 -3.89
N LEU A 612 14.27 -11.91 -5.10
CA LEU A 612 12.86 -11.73 -5.46
C LEU A 612 12.04 -13.01 -5.36
N SER A 613 12.64 -14.16 -5.68
CA SER A 613 11.98 -15.47 -5.58
C SER A 613 11.59 -15.84 -4.15
N VAL A 614 12.19 -15.21 -3.15
CA VAL A 614 11.82 -15.37 -1.74
C VAL A 614 10.92 -14.23 -1.27
N THR A 615 11.26 -12.98 -1.58
CA THR A 615 10.60 -11.80 -0.99
C THR A 615 9.39 -11.31 -1.76
N ARG A 616 9.39 -11.50 -3.09
CA ARG A 616 8.41 -10.95 -4.02
C ARG A 616 8.12 -11.91 -5.18
N PRO A 617 7.55 -13.10 -4.92
CA PRO A 617 7.15 -14.04 -5.97
C PRO A 617 6.22 -13.41 -7.01
N ASP A 618 5.42 -12.42 -6.60
CA ASP A 618 4.57 -11.63 -7.49
C ASP A 618 5.36 -10.85 -8.55
N LEU A 619 6.52 -10.29 -8.21
CA LEU A 619 7.40 -9.62 -9.17
C LEU A 619 8.10 -10.62 -10.09
N VAL A 620 8.42 -11.81 -9.59
CA VAL A 620 8.94 -12.91 -10.41
C VAL A 620 7.90 -13.34 -11.44
N GLU A 621 6.61 -13.41 -11.09
CA GLU A 621 5.57 -13.72 -12.07
C GLU A 621 5.40 -12.64 -13.14
N GLU A 622 5.52 -11.35 -12.78
CA GLU A 622 5.49 -10.28 -13.77
C GLU A 622 6.71 -10.32 -14.70
N LEU A 623 7.90 -10.61 -14.15
CA LEU A 623 9.11 -10.85 -14.95
C LEU A 623 8.93 -12.08 -15.86
N ARG A 624 8.29 -13.16 -15.38
CA ARG A 624 8.03 -14.37 -16.17
C ARG A 624 7.09 -14.11 -17.33
N LYS A 625 6.06 -13.28 -17.13
CA LYS A 625 5.16 -12.86 -18.21
C LYS A 625 5.89 -12.04 -19.27
N ASP A 626 6.80 -11.15 -18.85
CA ASP A 626 7.51 -10.25 -19.77
C ASP A 626 8.69 -10.94 -20.47
N LYS A 627 9.51 -11.70 -19.73
CA LYS A 627 10.75 -12.35 -20.15
C LYS A 627 10.74 -13.87 -19.86
N PRO A 628 9.82 -14.65 -20.47
CA PRO A 628 9.59 -16.04 -20.11
C PRO A 628 10.82 -16.95 -20.32
N GLU A 629 11.56 -16.76 -21.41
CA GLU A 629 12.76 -17.59 -21.71
C GLU A 629 13.89 -17.34 -20.72
N LEU A 630 14.10 -16.09 -20.32
CA LEU A 630 15.09 -15.74 -19.30
C LEU A 630 14.72 -16.35 -17.96
N VAL A 631 13.46 -16.23 -17.54
CA VAL A 631 13.00 -16.81 -16.26
C VAL A 631 13.08 -18.33 -16.27
N ALA A 632 12.73 -18.99 -17.38
CA ALA A 632 12.89 -20.44 -17.49
C ALA A 632 14.35 -20.88 -17.33
N ALA A 633 15.31 -20.14 -17.91
CA ALA A 633 16.74 -20.44 -17.76
C ALA A 633 17.25 -20.15 -16.33
N LEU A 634 16.71 -19.14 -15.65
CA LEU A 634 17.00 -18.87 -14.25
C LEU A 634 16.46 -19.96 -13.32
N ASP A 635 15.22 -20.42 -13.54
CA ASP A 635 14.62 -21.54 -12.81
C ASP A 635 15.44 -22.84 -13.00
N GLU A 636 15.87 -23.13 -14.23
CA GLU A 636 16.75 -24.28 -14.51
C GLU A 636 18.11 -24.15 -13.79
N LEU A 637 18.71 -22.95 -13.77
CA LEU A 637 19.97 -22.72 -13.05
C LEU A 637 19.81 -22.97 -11.55
N ILE A 638 18.71 -22.50 -10.93
CA ILE A 638 18.45 -22.72 -9.49
C ILE A 638 18.37 -24.21 -9.17
N GLU A 639 17.72 -25.01 -10.02
CA GLU A 639 17.67 -26.47 -9.87
C GLU A 639 19.05 -27.12 -10.02
N GLU A 640 19.87 -26.66 -10.97
CA GLU A 640 21.26 -27.12 -11.13
C GLU A 640 22.13 -26.77 -9.92
N MET A 641 22.00 -25.55 -9.38
CA MET A 641 22.64 -25.12 -8.13
C MET A 641 22.22 -26.05 -6.98
N GLY A 642 20.94 -26.38 -6.88
CA GLY A 642 20.39 -27.27 -5.86
C GLY A 642 20.97 -28.70 -5.95
N LYS A 643 21.07 -29.26 -7.15
CA LYS A 643 21.72 -30.57 -7.38
C LYS A 643 23.19 -30.56 -6.99
N LYS A 644 23.90 -29.46 -7.29
CA LYS A 644 25.31 -29.30 -6.91
C LYS A 644 25.46 -29.24 -5.39
N VAL A 645 24.56 -28.56 -4.70
CA VAL A 645 24.50 -28.55 -3.22
C VAL A 645 24.27 -29.96 -2.66
N ASP A 646 23.38 -30.75 -3.26
CA ASP A 646 23.08 -32.11 -2.80
C ASP A 646 24.29 -33.04 -2.94
N GLY A 647 25.07 -32.89 -4.01
CA GLY A 647 26.29 -33.67 -4.27
C GLY A 647 27.50 -33.31 -3.41
N ILE A 648 27.39 -32.30 -2.55
CA ILE A 648 28.44 -31.92 -1.60
C ILE A 648 28.28 -32.76 -0.33
N GLU A 649 29.29 -33.57 0.00
CA GLU A 649 29.39 -34.24 1.31
C GLU A 649 29.85 -33.29 2.42
#